data_AF-A0A8S1DIC9-F1
#
_entry.id   AF-A0A8S1DIC9-F1
#
_cell.length_a   1.000
_cell.length_b   1.000
_cell.length_c   1.000
_cell.angle_alpha   90.00
_cell.angle_beta   90.00
_cell.angle_gamma   90.00
#
_symmetry.space_group_name_H-M   'P 1'
#
loop_
_entity.id
_entity.type
_entity.pdbx_description
1 polymer ?
#
loop_
_entity_poly.entity_id
_entity_poly.type
_entity_poly.pdbx_seq_one_letter_code
_entity_poly.pdbx_strand_id
1 'polypeptide(L)'
;MDAANEFIDSTPGMELMTRSSLHSMRNPSQVSIFLRETLTQEVDERNWSWTFLRRQFRVKGLEELYVHYQRRLQHAYFSVFLLLQIFCTTIQISLIASTTKADMVDLACYSALLVLCFPVLFLACTERLMPTRGSSPWRPLFISAAVLAVLLAADLGPVAYHFHGQHMHLRPLYGAHTVLAAYIFLPTPSSSVAVGLGLVATAAHVACLAVVTHDHQDQRFLAKIFGEALFLLAVNCLGMYFRLVSEVILRRTFLDRRACMESTYKLNYEKEQEEQLMLSILPRHIATQVKDDIRSIFQQLQTYRNTPLRKKPFNQLYVQKHENVSILYADVVEFAKLTVTLPVNKLVETLNELFGRFDEASEEHNVLRIKFLGDCYYCVAGVPTPNPQHAKSCVELGLDMIAIIREVREDRRLNIDMRIGIHSGNILSGLLGVCKWQFDVWSKDVIIANRMEQSGKPGMVHITEQTRRHLGDEYQYEPGHGEQKDPLLAKYNIRTHLICPPEKIVEMHQERAFIRQQHQSRRTSLLINKMHDQYKSGSLLVPRLSNSRSQMRRSTGGSDYVNGNSSPVRRRTVFMDSNLYVYQQMLKRTDKHMADAIDKMPLRKVDQWLRGEKIHPLLLKFENIKWEIPFFKQADPLFKFYLSCSLVILIFMIGLQVLAIPSTPFVSWIVYILGCAFLLVLAPSAWACYIYHHYRDPHNELDRTPPPENGVALALYLWAQKIAQSVPLRSFLYLAVTFVIAVCAFSNTVVSCEDGESNSNGTAKFAYTKIHGNCETPWHVTEACSMAILCAMVFLKTHFVLKLVTNLILLGVYAWFVWTANADLFSSGVGTNPGLDARWSHLMLVSFLAICVHFIDRQADYMNRLDFIWKRQLMAEQEEASTTRTVNKMLLRNILPNHVAEVYLDMNRPHDELFHEEYEYVAVMFASLAGYSLHDDEAGAEEDGLQDDGLGGLKLLNEIITDFDKLLFDNEFHRVEKIKVAGYTYMAACGLEPGRRDSAASHESSRSSSSQGSVQQNTDHTVVLAKFATRMMAVLKALNKDAFQTFNLRVGICHGRVMAGVVGEKKPLYDIWGDTVNMASRMDSTGIPGKIQVLEKTAKLLESQGVKCESRGMTFVKGKGEVQTYFVSVGEDLHLIPQEIVTRKRKFKLNESIDTDDSEFEETAL
;
A
#
# COMPACT_ATOMS: atom_id res chain seq x y z
N MET A 1 8.93 -11.21 -38.93
CA MET A 1 10.08 -10.72 -38.15
C MET A 1 10.37 -9.26 -38.51
N ASP A 2 10.33 -8.88 -39.79
CA ASP A 2 10.60 -7.50 -40.25
C ASP A 2 9.68 -6.43 -39.66
N ALA A 3 8.38 -6.72 -39.46
CA ALA A 3 7.44 -5.79 -38.83
C ALA A 3 7.70 -5.52 -37.33
N ALA A 4 8.45 -6.40 -36.64
CA ALA A 4 8.85 -6.17 -35.24
C ALA A 4 10.11 -5.29 -35.15
N ASN A 5 11.03 -5.43 -36.11
CA ASN A 5 12.25 -4.63 -36.17
C ASN A 5 11.97 -3.16 -36.56
N GLU A 6 11.04 -2.89 -37.48
CA GLU A 6 10.63 -1.51 -37.81
C GLU A 6 9.97 -0.76 -36.62
N PHE A 7 9.35 -1.50 -35.70
CA PHE A 7 8.73 -0.92 -34.50
C PHE A 7 9.78 -0.50 -33.45
N ILE A 8 10.90 -1.21 -33.36
CA ILE A 8 11.98 -0.92 -32.40
C ILE A 8 12.78 0.32 -32.81
N ASP A 9 13.08 0.46 -34.11
CA ASP A 9 13.86 1.60 -34.63
C ASP A 9 13.13 2.95 -34.48
N SER A 10 11.79 2.95 -34.43
CA SER A 10 10.97 4.17 -34.36
C SER A 10 10.51 4.56 -32.94
N THR A 11 10.72 3.69 -31.94
CA THR A 11 10.23 3.91 -30.57
C THR A 11 11.31 4.55 -29.67
N PRO A 12 11.00 5.58 -28.86
CA PRO A 12 11.95 6.16 -27.90
C PRO A 12 12.48 5.11 -26.92
N GLY A 13 13.80 5.14 -26.62
CA GLY A 13 14.45 4.14 -25.78
C GLY A 13 13.85 4.01 -24.36
N MET A 14 13.38 5.12 -23.79
CA MET A 14 12.73 5.12 -22.47
C MET A 14 11.35 4.45 -22.47
N GLU A 15 10.61 4.55 -23.59
CA GLU A 15 9.33 3.84 -23.77
C GLU A 15 9.56 2.33 -23.93
N LEU A 16 10.58 1.93 -24.70
CA LEU A 16 11.02 0.53 -24.82
C LEU A 16 11.41 -0.05 -23.46
N MET A 17 12.24 0.66 -22.69
CA MET A 17 12.64 0.25 -21.34
C MET A 17 11.43 0.10 -20.41
N THR A 18 10.49 1.06 -20.44
CA THR A 18 9.26 1.02 -19.63
C THR A 18 8.38 -0.16 -20.03
N ARG A 19 8.17 -0.41 -21.33
CA ARG A 19 7.37 -1.53 -21.84
C ARG A 19 7.99 -2.89 -21.52
N SER A 20 9.30 -3.03 -21.70
CA SER A 20 10.04 -4.25 -21.36
C SER A 20 9.96 -4.55 -19.87
N SER A 21 10.18 -3.53 -19.02
CA SER A 21 10.03 -3.64 -17.57
C SER A 21 8.61 -4.03 -17.16
N LEU A 22 7.59 -3.46 -17.80
CA LEU A 22 6.19 -3.85 -17.60
C LEU A 22 5.94 -5.31 -17.96
N HIS A 23 6.46 -5.78 -19.09
CA HIS A 23 6.35 -7.18 -19.51
C HIS A 23 7.04 -8.13 -18.52
N SER A 24 8.24 -7.79 -18.06
CA SER A 24 8.98 -8.56 -17.04
C SER A 24 8.26 -8.58 -15.68
N MET A 25 7.59 -7.50 -15.30
CA MET A 25 6.78 -7.44 -14.08
C MET A 25 5.40 -8.09 -14.23
N ARG A 26 5.00 -8.42 -15.46
CA ARG A 26 3.70 -9.04 -15.77
C ARG A 26 3.72 -10.54 -15.45
N ASN A 27 4.09 -10.89 -14.21
CA ASN A 27 3.39 -11.98 -13.55
C ASN A 27 2.02 -11.42 -13.12
N PRO A 28 0.92 -11.83 -13.76
CA PRO A 28 -0.38 -11.19 -13.60
C PRO A 28 -1.05 -11.46 -12.24
N SER A 29 -0.31 -11.85 -11.21
CA SER A 29 -0.83 -12.53 -10.03
C SER A 29 -0.83 -11.74 -8.72
N GLN A 30 -0.22 -10.56 -8.60
CA GLN A 30 -0.15 -9.88 -7.28
C GLN A 30 -0.84 -8.52 -7.19
N VAL A 31 -0.66 -7.62 -8.16
CA VAL A 31 -1.23 -6.26 -8.06
C VAL A 31 -2.69 -6.21 -8.51
N SER A 32 -3.03 -6.94 -9.58
CA SER A 32 -4.41 -7.06 -10.06
C SER A 32 -5.24 -7.98 -9.16
N ILE A 33 -4.65 -9.02 -8.57
CA ILE A 33 -5.37 -9.96 -7.71
C ILE A 33 -5.75 -9.28 -6.39
N PHE A 34 -4.91 -8.45 -5.77
CA PHE A 34 -5.30 -7.79 -4.52
C PHE A 34 -6.36 -6.71 -4.71
N LEU A 35 -6.25 -5.89 -5.76
CA LEU A 35 -7.28 -4.89 -6.14
C LEU A 35 -8.57 -5.56 -6.63
N ARG A 36 -8.46 -6.68 -7.36
CA ARG A 36 -9.62 -7.46 -7.79
C ARG A 36 -10.22 -8.24 -6.63
N GLU A 37 -9.47 -8.77 -5.68
CA GLU A 37 -9.99 -9.40 -4.46
C GLU A 37 -10.67 -8.38 -3.54
N THR A 38 -10.21 -7.12 -3.51
CA THR A 38 -10.91 -6.06 -2.76
C THR A 38 -12.12 -5.47 -3.49
N LEU A 39 -12.14 -5.48 -4.84
CA LEU A 39 -13.28 -5.01 -5.65
C LEU A 39 -14.30 -6.12 -5.98
N THR A 40 -13.88 -7.39 -5.98
CA THR A 40 -14.69 -8.61 -6.10
C THR A 40 -14.59 -9.43 -4.82
N GLN A 41 -14.69 -8.77 -3.68
CA GLN A 41 -15.03 -9.46 -2.45
C GLN A 41 -16.45 -10.01 -2.65
N GLU A 42 -16.56 -11.29 -3.05
CA GLU A 42 -17.71 -12.08 -2.63
C GLU A 42 -17.88 -11.82 -1.14
N VAL A 43 -19.06 -11.33 -0.77
CA VAL A 43 -19.32 -10.88 0.60
C VAL A 43 -19.32 -12.12 1.47
N ASP A 44 -18.16 -12.44 2.06
CA ASP A 44 -18.05 -13.58 2.96
C ASP A 44 -18.84 -13.26 4.23
N GLU A 45 -20.06 -13.78 4.31
CA GLU A 45 -20.98 -13.52 5.41
C GLU A 45 -20.42 -13.99 6.77
N ARG A 46 -19.43 -14.89 6.77
CA ARG A 46 -18.74 -15.40 7.98
C ARG A 46 -18.04 -14.28 8.75
N ASN A 47 -17.51 -13.31 8.03
CA ASN A 47 -16.77 -12.15 8.55
C ASN A 47 -17.64 -11.17 9.36
N TRP A 48 -18.96 -11.34 9.33
CA TRP A 48 -19.95 -10.51 10.04
C TRP A 48 -20.47 -11.18 11.32
N SER A 49 -19.99 -12.37 11.68
CA SER A 49 -20.39 -13.05 12.91
C SER A 49 -19.80 -12.38 14.16
N TRP A 50 -20.64 -12.20 15.19
CA TRP A 50 -20.26 -11.49 16.42
C TRP A 50 -19.10 -12.18 17.17
N THR A 51 -19.09 -13.51 17.21
CA THR A 51 -18.03 -14.30 17.85
C THR A 51 -16.69 -14.14 17.14
N PHE A 52 -16.69 -14.16 15.80
CA PHE A 52 -15.49 -13.91 14.99
C PHE A 52 -14.92 -12.52 15.23
N LEU A 53 -15.78 -11.49 15.20
CA LEU A 53 -15.36 -10.11 15.44
C LEU A 53 -14.71 -9.98 16.82
N ARG A 54 -15.34 -10.45 17.90
CA ARG A 54 -14.74 -10.38 19.25
C ARG A 54 -13.41 -11.13 19.35
N ARG A 55 -13.28 -12.29 18.69
CA ARG A 55 -12.01 -13.02 18.64
C ARG A 55 -10.92 -12.19 17.95
N GLN A 56 -11.23 -11.55 16.83
CA GLN A 56 -10.28 -10.68 16.12
C GLN A 56 -9.83 -9.48 16.96
N PHE A 57 -10.75 -8.81 17.67
CA PHE A 57 -10.40 -7.70 18.57
C PHE A 57 -9.51 -8.13 19.72
N ARG A 58 -9.77 -9.31 20.31
CA ARG A 58 -8.96 -9.89 21.39
C ARG A 58 -7.56 -10.28 20.92
N VAL A 59 -7.46 -10.95 19.77
CA VAL A 59 -6.17 -11.36 19.18
C VAL A 59 -5.33 -10.15 18.80
N LYS A 60 -5.95 -9.11 18.21
CA LYS A 60 -5.25 -7.93 17.73
C LYS A 60 -5.11 -6.77 18.74
N GLY A 61 -5.53 -6.96 20.00
CA GLY A 61 -5.39 -5.97 21.08
C GLY A 61 -6.16 -4.67 20.89
N LEU A 62 -7.30 -4.69 20.19
CA LEU A 62 -7.98 -3.48 19.73
C LEU A 62 -9.06 -2.92 20.65
N GLU A 63 -9.42 -3.64 21.70
CA GLU A 63 -10.60 -3.33 22.49
C GLU A 63 -10.53 -1.92 23.12
N GLU A 64 -9.34 -1.46 23.53
CA GLU A 64 -9.16 -0.12 24.10
C GLU A 64 -9.47 1.01 23.09
N LEU A 65 -8.92 0.92 21.87
CA LEU A 65 -9.20 1.89 20.80
C LEU A 65 -10.67 1.85 20.38
N TYR A 66 -11.25 0.66 20.29
CA TYR A 66 -12.66 0.50 19.95
C TYR A 66 -13.58 1.15 20.98
N VAL A 67 -13.33 0.88 22.27
CA VAL A 67 -14.10 1.48 23.37
C VAL A 67 -13.95 3.00 23.34
N HIS A 68 -12.77 3.53 23.03
CA HIS A 68 -12.56 4.96 22.86
C HIS A 68 -13.42 5.55 21.73
N TYR A 69 -13.40 4.93 20.54
CA TYR A 69 -14.23 5.32 19.41
C TYR A 69 -15.73 5.25 19.73
N GLN A 70 -16.17 4.14 20.34
CA GLN A 70 -17.57 3.93 20.73
C GLN A 70 -18.06 4.98 21.71
N ARG A 71 -17.24 5.41 22.69
CA ARG A 71 -17.60 6.48 23.62
C ARG A 71 -17.84 7.81 22.89
N ARG A 72 -16.94 8.21 22.00
CA ARG A 72 -17.12 9.46 21.22
C ARG A 72 -18.39 9.44 20.37
N LEU A 73 -18.70 8.27 19.81
CA LEU A 73 -19.94 8.07 19.07
C LEU A 73 -21.19 8.17 19.98
N GLN A 74 -21.16 7.52 21.14
CA GLN A 74 -22.24 7.63 22.14
C GLN A 74 -22.42 9.06 22.66
N HIS A 75 -21.34 9.83 22.79
CA HIS A 75 -21.41 11.26 23.12
C HIS A 75 -22.16 12.07 22.07
N ALA A 76 -21.88 11.82 20.79
CA ALA A 76 -22.61 12.45 19.71
C ALA A 76 -24.10 12.10 19.80
N TYR A 77 -24.46 10.83 19.95
CA TYR A 77 -25.86 10.40 20.12
C TYR A 77 -26.54 11.03 21.34
N PHE A 78 -25.86 11.12 22.48
CA PHE A 78 -26.39 11.73 23.69
C PHE A 78 -26.68 13.23 23.52
N SER A 79 -25.79 13.97 22.85
CA SER A 79 -26.00 15.39 22.55
C SER A 79 -27.22 15.60 21.62
N VAL A 80 -27.42 14.70 20.66
CA VAL A 80 -28.58 14.73 19.75
C VAL A 80 -29.87 14.45 20.50
N PHE A 81 -29.84 13.48 21.41
CA PHE A 81 -30.98 13.13 22.24
C PHE A 81 -31.43 14.29 23.13
N LEU A 82 -30.50 14.98 23.80
CA LEU A 82 -30.85 16.12 24.65
C LEU A 82 -31.49 17.26 23.86
N LEU A 83 -30.96 17.59 22.68
CA LEU A 83 -31.57 18.60 21.79
C LEU A 83 -32.99 18.21 21.36
N LEU A 84 -33.18 16.92 21.04
CA LEU A 84 -34.48 16.38 20.66
C LEU A 84 -35.46 16.38 21.84
N GLN A 85 -35.00 16.04 23.04
CA GLN A 85 -35.79 16.07 24.26
C GLN A 85 -36.23 17.50 24.60
N ILE A 86 -35.33 18.49 24.47
CA ILE A 86 -35.66 19.91 24.63
C ILE A 86 -36.73 20.32 23.62
N PHE A 87 -36.56 19.97 22.34
CA PHE A 87 -37.54 20.30 21.31
C PHE A 87 -38.93 19.73 21.62
N CYS A 88 -39.03 18.46 21.98
CA CYS A 88 -40.33 17.83 22.22
C CYS A 88 -40.99 18.25 23.53
N THR A 89 -40.21 18.51 24.58
CA THR A 89 -40.73 19.10 25.82
C THR A 89 -41.22 20.54 25.61
N THR A 90 -40.56 21.35 24.77
CA THR A 90 -41.06 22.70 24.43
C THR A 90 -42.38 22.67 23.66
N ILE A 91 -42.55 21.72 22.73
CA ILE A 91 -43.83 21.52 22.02
C ILE A 91 -44.92 21.12 23.01
N GLN A 92 -44.62 20.19 23.94
CA GLN A 92 -45.57 19.77 24.96
C GLN A 92 -46.00 20.94 25.86
N ILE A 93 -45.05 21.74 26.35
CA ILE A 93 -45.32 22.95 27.16
C ILE A 93 -46.20 23.93 26.39
N SER A 94 -45.87 24.23 25.13
CA SER A 94 -46.64 25.16 24.30
C SER A 94 -48.08 24.69 24.08
N LEU A 95 -48.28 23.37 23.93
CA LEU A 95 -49.60 22.81 23.69
C LEU A 95 -50.45 22.84 24.98
N ILE A 96 -49.87 22.46 26.13
CA ILE A 96 -50.54 22.55 27.43
C ILE A 96 -50.93 24.00 27.73
N ALA A 97 -50.02 24.95 27.51
CA ALA A 97 -50.28 26.38 27.72
C ALA A 97 -51.38 26.96 26.80
N SER A 98 -51.65 26.34 25.65
CA SER A 98 -52.72 26.75 24.74
C SER A 98 -54.13 26.32 25.18
N THR A 99 -54.23 25.42 26.17
CA THR A 99 -55.52 24.94 26.67
C THR A 99 -56.13 25.89 27.70
N THR A 100 -57.45 26.05 27.68
CA THR A 100 -58.19 26.94 28.60
C THR A 100 -58.25 26.43 30.05
N LYS A 101 -57.80 25.19 30.31
CA LYS A 101 -57.77 24.52 31.61
C LYS A 101 -56.36 24.01 31.98
N ALA A 102 -55.33 24.78 31.65
CA ALA A 102 -53.95 24.39 31.94
C ALA A 102 -53.71 24.32 33.47
N ASP A 103 -53.29 23.15 33.98
CA ASP A 103 -52.85 23.02 35.36
C ASP A 103 -51.40 23.53 35.53
N MET A 104 -51.19 24.38 36.53
CA MET A 104 -49.89 24.98 36.82
C MET A 104 -48.86 23.94 37.27
N VAL A 105 -49.30 22.81 37.85
CA VAL A 105 -48.40 21.75 38.31
C VAL A 105 -47.77 21.00 37.13
N ASP A 106 -48.54 20.70 36.09
CA ASP A 106 -48.04 20.08 34.86
C ASP A 106 -47.04 21.00 34.15
N LEU A 107 -47.40 22.28 34.02
CA LEU A 107 -46.54 23.28 33.41
C LEU A 107 -45.23 23.46 34.19
N ALA A 108 -45.28 23.47 35.52
CA ALA A 108 -44.10 23.55 36.38
C ALA A 108 -43.21 22.30 36.27
N CYS A 109 -43.80 21.10 36.22
CA CYS A 109 -43.06 19.84 36.10
C CYS A 109 -42.29 19.75 34.78
N TYR A 110 -42.97 20.00 33.65
CA TYR A 110 -42.31 19.97 32.33
C TYR A 110 -41.33 21.14 32.16
N SER A 111 -41.61 22.32 32.73
CA SER A 111 -40.66 23.45 32.73
C SER A 111 -39.42 23.16 33.57
N ALA A 112 -39.56 22.47 34.72
CA ALA A 112 -38.44 22.02 35.53
C ALA A 112 -37.58 21.00 34.77
N LEU A 113 -38.20 20.04 34.07
CA LEU A 113 -37.49 19.11 33.18
C LEU A 113 -36.69 19.85 32.11
N LEU A 114 -37.30 20.84 31.46
CA LEU A 114 -36.65 21.68 30.44
C LEU A 114 -35.43 22.41 31.02
N VAL A 115 -35.57 23.05 32.18
CA VAL A 115 -34.46 23.74 32.87
C VAL A 115 -33.35 22.77 33.27
N LEU A 116 -33.66 21.56 33.74
CA LEU A 116 -32.67 20.54 34.10
C LEU A 116 -31.91 19.98 32.89
N CYS A 117 -32.51 19.99 31.69
CA CYS A 117 -31.85 19.51 30.47
C CYS A 117 -30.73 20.46 29.98
N PHE A 118 -30.82 21.77 30.23
CA PHE A 118 -29.82 22.75 29.77
C PHE A 118 -28.44 22.59 30.43
N PRO A 119 -28.32 22.46 31.78
CA PRO A 119 -27.04 22.15 32.43
C PRO A 119 -26.46 20.82 31.96
N VAL A 120 -27.29 19.79 31.79
CA VAL A 120 -26.83 18.48 31.30
C VAL A 120 -26.33 18.56 29.86
N LEU A 121 -26.99 19.34 29.00
CA LEU A 121 -26.54 19.62 27.64
C LEU A 121 -25.23 20.41 27.61
N PHE A 122 -25.10 21.44 28.46
CA PHE A 122 -23.86 22.20 28.59
C PHE A 122 -22.70 21.30 29.03
N LEU A 123 -22.92 20.46 30.03
CA LEU A 123 -21.95 19.48 30.51
C LEU A 123 -21.62 18.43 29.44
N ALA A 124 -22.61 17.99 28.66
CA ALA A 124 -22.41 17.05 27.54
C ALA A 124 -21.59 17.66 26.39
N CYS A 125 -21.73 18.97 26.17
CA CYS A 125 -20.95 19.71 25.18
C CYS A 125 -19.49 19.93 25.62
N THR A 126 -19.24 20.08 26.92
CA THR A 126 -17.88 20.19 27.48
C THR A 126 -17.23 18.79 27.58
N GLU A 127 -16.20 18.52 26.78
CA GLU A 127 -15.46 17.23 26.80
C GLU A 127 -14.83 16.90 28.15
N ARG A 128 -14.75 17.88 29.07
CA ARG A 128 -14.04 17.79 30.35
C ARG A 128 -14.68 16.87 31.39
N LEU A 129 -16.00 16.62 31.34
CA LEU A 129 -16.65 15.80 32.37
C LEU A 129 -16.66 14.29 32.07
N MET A 130 -16.39 13.89 30.84
CA MET A 130 -16.43 12.50 30.44
C MET A 130 -15.04 11.96 30.15
N PRO A 131 -14.81 10.68 30.51
CA PRO A 131 -13.50 10.29 30.99
C PRO A 131 -12.45 10.13 29.90
N THR A 132 -11.31 10.77 30.16
CA THR A 132 -10.05 10.44 29.52
C THR A 132 -9.60 9.01 29.85
N ARG A 133 -8.68 8.52 29.02
CA ARG A 133 -8.04 7.19 29.07
C ARG A 133 -7.79 6.75 30.53
N GLY A 134 -8.50 5.70 30.97
CA GLY A 134 -8.29 5.07 32.29
C GLY A 134 -9.35 5.29 33.38
N SER A 135 -10.41 6.08 33.19
CA SER A 135 -11.42 6.24 34.27
C SER A 135 -12.35 5.01 34.44
N SER A 136 -12.86 4.83 35.65
CA SER A 136 -13.82 3.81 36.04
C SER A 136 -15.14 3.84 35.24
N PRO A 137 -15.73 2.68 34.89
CA PRO A 137 -16.98 2.55 34.12
C PRO A 137 -18.24 3.06 34.84
N TRP A 138 -18.15 3.42 36.12
CA TRP A 138 -19.29 3.83 36.96
C TRP A 138 -19.85 5.22 36.63
N ARG A 139 -19.02 6.14 36.11
CA ARG A 139 -19.45 7.51 35.77
C ARG A 139 -20.52 7.59 34.65
N PRO A 140 -20.33 6.97 33.47
CA PRO A 140 -21.36 7.00 32.42
C PRO A 140 -22.65 6.27 32.82
N LEU A 141 -22.54 5.24 33.67
CA LEU A 141 -23.68 4.57 34.26
C LEU A 141 -24.49 5.51 35.18
N PHE A 142 -23.82 6.22 36.09
CA PHE A 142 -24.48 7.17 36.98
C PHE A 142 -25.20 8.28 36.20
N ILE A 143 -24.56 8.83 35.16
CA ILE A 143 -25.18 9.85 34.29
C ILE A 143 -26.41 9.28 33.59
N SER A 144 -26.30 8.07 33.00
CA SER A 144 -27.42 7.42 32.32
C SER A 144 -28.59 7.12 33.25
N ALA A 145 -28.31 6.63 34.47
CA ALA A 145 -29.32 6.34 35.48
C ALA A 145 -30.01 7.63 35.98
N ALA A 146 -29.25 8.70 36.21
CA ALA A 146 -29.80 10.00 36.62
C ALA A 146 -30.70 10.61 35.54
N VAL A 147 -30.27 10.60 34.27
CA VAL A 147 -31.10 11.08 33.15
C VAL A 147 -32.38 10.24 33.02
N LEU A 148 -32.27 8.91 33.14
CA LEU A 148 -33.44 8.04 33.10
C LEU A 148 -34.42 8.31 34.25
N ALA A 149 -33.92 8.51 35.47
CA ALA A 149 -34.75 8.84 36.62
C ALA A 149 -35.49 10.17 36.43
N VAL A 150 -34.82 11.18 35.87
CA VAL A 150 -35.44 12.49 35.54
C VAL A 150 -36.52 12.34 34.47
N LEU A 151 -36.27 11.55 33.42
CA LEU A 151 -37.27 11.28 32.38
C LEU A 151 -38.50 10.55 32.93
N LEU A 152 -38.30 9.54 33.79
CA LEU A 152 -39.38 8.81 34.43
C LEU A 152 -40.17 9.70 35.40
N ALA A 153 -39.49 10.52 36.20
CA ALA A 153 -40.14 11.43 37.14
C ALA A 153 -41.00 12.47 36.42
N ALA A 154 -40.54 13.00 35.29
CA ALA A 154 -41.28 14.01 34.53
C ALA A 154 -42.48 13.45 33.75
N ASP A 155 -42.44 12.17 33.34
CA ASP A 155 -43.57 11.53 32.64
C ASP A 155 -44.59 10.94 33.61
N LEU A 156 -44.14 10.20 34.63
CA LEU A 156 -45.01 9.49 35.58
C LEU A 156 -45.52 10.40 36.72
N GLY A 157 -44.75 11.42 37.10
CA GLY A 157 -45.05 12.31 38.22
C GLY A 157 -46.36 13.09 38.07
N PRO A 158 -46.58 13.82 36.96
CA PRO A 158 -47.84 14.52 36.70
C PRO A 158 -49.05 13.60 36.72
N VAL A 159 -48.93 12.42 36.09
CA VAL A 159 -50.00 11.41 36.02
C VAL A 159 -50.37 10.90 37.42
N ALA A 160 -49.38 10.60 38.26
CA ALA A 160 -49.62 10.16 39.63
C ALA A 160 -50.23 11.26 40.52
N TYR A 161 -49.83 12.52 40.33
CA TYR A 161 -50.35 13.67 41.06
C TYR A 161 -51.86 13.87 40.82
N HIS A 162 -52.30 13.85 39.55
CA HIS A 162 -53.71 14.03 39.20
C HIS A 162 -54.62 12.91 39.67
N PHE A 163 -54.10 11.68 39.72
CA PHE A 163 -54.84 10.55 40.26
C PHE A 163 -55.07 10.66 41.76
N HIS A 164 -54.05 11.07 42.53
CA HIS A 164 -54.18 11.21 43.98
C HIS A 164 -54.93 12.48 44.39
N GLY A 165 -54.79 13.57 43.64
CA GLY A 165 -55.42 14.86 43.96
C GLY A 165 -56.84 15.04 43.41
N GLN A 166 -57.11 14.59 42.18
CA GLN A 166 -58.37 14.86 41.47
C GLN A 166 -59.09 13.58 40.97
N HIS A 167 -58.56 12.39 41.27
CA HIS A 167 -59.07 11.09 40.78
C HIS A 167 -59.26 11.04 39.25
N MET A 168 -58.38 11.70 38.50
CA MET A 168 -58.38 11.64 37.03
C MET A 168 -57.46 10.54 36.53
N HIS A 169 -57.98 9.70 35.64
CA HIS A 169 -57.19 8.67 34.95
C HIS A 169 -56.53 9.29 33.71
N LEU A 170 -55.21 9.50 33.77
CA LEU A 170 -54.38 10.00 32.66
C LEU A 170 -53.35 8.95 32.23
N ARG A 171 -52.83 9.07 31.01
CA ARG A 171 -51.83 8.16 30.45
C ARG A 171 -50.45 8.82 30.29
N PRO A 172 -49.33 8.15 30.65
CA PRO A 172 -47.98 8.65 30.38
C PRO A 172 -47.66 8.65 28.88
N LEU A 173 -46.87 9.63 28.42
CA LEU A 173 -46.62 9.89 26.99
C LEU A 173 -45.28 9.30 26.51
N TYR A 174 -44.27 9.16 27.35
CA TYR A 174 -42.89 8.87 26.94
C TYR A 174 -42.45 7.40 27.10
N GLY A 175 -43.37 6.46 27.32
CA GLY A 175 -43.06 5.04 27.55
C GLY A 175 -42.13 4.40 26.50
N ALA A 176 -42.49 4.43 25.21
CA ALA A 176 -41.65 3.85 24.15
C ALA A 176 -40.34 4.64 23.94
N HIS A 177 -40.40 5.97 24.08
CA HIS A 177 -39.25 6.87 23.89
C HIS A 177 -38.19 6.68 24.97
N THR A 178 -38.59 6.55 26.25
CA THR A 178 -37.68 6.32 27.37
C THR A 178 -36.97 4.97 27.28
N VAL A 179 -37.70 3.92 26.88
CA VAL A 179 -37.10 2.60 26.62
C VAL A 179 -36.10 2.68 25.46
N LEU A 180 -36.46 3.31 24.34
CA LEU A 180 -35.57 3.46 23.19
C LEU A 180 -34.31 4.28 23.54
N ALA A 181 -34.46 5.30 24.38
CA ALA A 181 -33.37 6.13 24.87
C ALA A 181 -32.33 5.33 25.67
N ALA A 182 -32.77 4.36 26.48
CA ALA A 182 -31.87 3.49 27.24
C ALA A 182 -30.95 2.64 26.36
N TYR A 183 -31.43 2.20 25.20
CA TYR A 183 -30.66 1.35 24.28
C TYR A 183 -29.73 2.13 23.34
N ILE A 184 -30.18 3.30 22.86
CA ILE A 184 -29.57 3.99 21.72
C ILE A 184 -28.83 5.26 22.13
N PHE A 185 -29.46 6.10 22.94
CA PHE A 185 -29.00 7.46 23.19
C PHE A 185 -28.15 7.59 24.47
N LEU A 186 -28.44 6.78 25.49
CA LEU A 186 -27.74 6.88 26.77
C LEU A 186 -26.35 6.23 26.71
N PRO A 187 -25.30 6.90 27.25
CA PRO A 187 -23.93 6.39 27.27
C PRO A 187 -23.80 5.24 28.25
N THR A 188 -24.03 4.03 27.77
CA THR A 188 -24.05 2.80 28.58
C THR A 188 -22.82 1.94 28.28
N PRO A 189 -22.08 1.48 29.31
CA PRO A 189 -20.79 0.79 29.13
C PRO A 189 -20.92 -0.63 28.59
N SER A 190 -22.04 -1.32 28.85
CA SER A 190 -22.30 -2.68 28.37
C SER A 190 -23.75 -2.84 27.92
N SER A 191 -24.00 -3.81 27.04
CA SER A 191 -25.36 -4.11 26.55
C SER A 191 -26.27 -4.68 27.64
N SER A 192 -25.73 -5.38 28.63
CA SER A 192 -26.51 -5.89 29.78
C SER A 192 -27.06 -4.77 30.66
N VAL A 193 -26.27 -3.71 30.87
CA VAL A 193 -26.70 -2.53 31.64
C VAL A 193 -27.84 -1.80 30.94
N ALA A 194 -27.78 -1.67 29.62
CA ALA A 194 -28.85 -1.05 28.85
C ALA A 194 -30.16 -1.85 28.92
N VAL A 195 -30.09 -3.18 28.87
CA VAL A 195 -31.26 -4.05 29.11
C VAL A 195 -31.82 -3.84 30.52
N GLY A 196 -30.96 -3.76 31.53
CA GLY A 196 -31.39 -3.47 32.90
C GLY A 196 -32.13 -2.14 33.03
N LEU A 197 -31.59 -1.07 32.44
CA LEU A 197 -32.24 0.25 32.41
C LEU A 197 -33.57 0.23 31.65
N GLY A 198 -33.64 -0.45 30.50
CA GLY A 198 -34.87 -0.63 29.73
C GLY A 198 -35.96 -1.37 30.50
N LEU A 199 -35.61 -2.47 31.18
CA LEU A 199 -36.54 -3.25 32.00
C LEU A 199 -37.05 -2.45 33.22
N VAL A 200 -36.19 -1.65 33.86
CA VAL A 200 -36.62 -0.75 34.95
C VAL A 200 -37.61 0.29 34.43
N ALA A 201 -37.34 0.90 33.27
CA ALA A 201 -38.27 1.84 32.65
C ALA A 201 -39.61 1.15 32.31
N THR A 202 -39.58 -0.06 31.75
CA THR A 202 -40.80 -0.82 31.46
C THR A 202 -41.59 -1.17 32.71
N ALA A 203 -40.94 -1.66 33.77
CA ALA A 203 -41.61 -1.97 35.02
C ALA A 203 -42.27 -0.74 35.65
N ALA A 204 -41.60 0.42 35.61
CA ALA A 204 -42.16 1.67 36.12
C ALA A 204 -43.40 2.13 35.35
N HIS A 205 -43.38 2.05 34.01
CA HIS A 205 -44.54 2.42 33.18
C HIS A 205 -45.70 1.44 33.34
N VAL A 206 -45.44 0.12 33.36
CA VAL A 206 -46.48 -0.89 33.56
C VAL A 206 -47.11 -0.75 34.95
N ALA A 207 -46.30 -0.51 36.00
CA ALA A 207 -46.80 -0.27 37.34
C ALA A 207 -47.68 0.99 37.41
N CYS A 208 -47.26 2.08 36.77
CA CYS A 208 -48.06 3.30 36.69
C CYS A 208 -49.39 3.05 35.95
N LEU A 209 -49.36 2.39 34.80
CA LEU A 209 -50.55 2.08 34.01
C LEU A 209 -51.54 1.19 34.77
N ALA A 210 -51.04 0.24 35.57
CA ALA A 210 -51.84 -0.70 36.35
C ALA A 210 -52.48 -0.10 37.60
N VAL A 211 -51.80 0.86 38.26
CA VAL A 211 -52.26 1.46 39.53
C VAL A 211 -53.05 2.75 39.31
N VAL A 212 -52.67 3.54 38.29
CA VAL A 212 -53.16 4.92 38.11
C VAL A 212 -54.14 5.03 36.93
N THR A 213 -53.78 4.48 35.77
CA THR A 213 -54.50 4.75 34.52
C THR A 213 -55.70 3.83 34.29
N HIS A 214 -55.61 2.55 34.67
CA HIS A 214 -56.67 1.57 34.42
C HIS A 214 -57.51 1.33 35.67
N ASP A 215 -58.83 1.39 35.55
CA ASP A 215 -59.76 1.11 36.64
C ASP A 215 -59.82 -0.39 36.94
N HIS A 216 -59.70 -0.77 38.22
CA HIS A 216 -59.77 -2.15 38.69
C HIS A 216 -61.17 -2.77 38.47
N GLN A 217 -62.21 -1.96 38.26
CA GLN A 217 -63.57 -2.44 38.00
C GLN A 217 -63.82 -2.86 36.53
N ASP A 218 -62.87 -2.62 35.62
CA ASP A 218 -62.99 -3.02 34.21
C ASP A 218 -62.87 -4.55 34.03
N GLN A 219 -63.86 -5.18 33.39
CA GLN A 219 -63.84 -6.62 33.07
C GLN A 219 -62.64 -7.04 32.18
N ARG A 220 -62.03 -6.10 31.45
CA ARG A 220 -60.86 -6.33 30.59
C ARG A 220 -59.56 -5.73 31.13
N PHE A 221 -59.50 -5.39 32.43
CA PHE A 221 -58.32 -4.80 33.07
C PHE A 221 -57.03 -5.58 32.80
N LEU A 222 -57.06 -6.91 32.97
CA LEU A 222 -55.89 -7.76 32.73
C LEU A 222 -55.44 -7.75 31.25
N ALA A 223 -56.39 -7.82 30.30
CA ALA A 223 -56.07 -7.83 28.88
C ALA A 223 -55.38 -6.52 28.43
N LYS A 224 -55.86 -5.37 28.93
CA LYS A 224 -55.25 -4.05 28.65
C LYS A 224 -53.81 -3.98 29.18
N ILE A 225 -53.56 -4.38 30.42
CA ILE A 225 -52.20 -4.39 31.01
C ILE A 225 -51.27 -5.34 30.25
N PHE A 226 -51.75 -6.54 29.88
CA PHE A 226 -50.95 -7.46 29.09
C PHE A 226 -50.62 -6.91 27.71
N GLY A 227 -51.54 -6.19 27.05
CA GLY A 227 -51.29 -5.50 25.78
C GLY A 227 -50.17 -4.45 25.90
N GLU A 228 -50.22 -3.61 26.94
CA GLU A 228 -49.19 -2.60 27.22
C GLU A 228 -47.81 -3.21 27.51
N ALA A 229 -47.79 -4.26 28.34
CA ALA A 229 -46.57 -4.99 28.65
C ALA A 229 -45.99 -5.65 27.39
N LEU A 230 -46.83 -6.18 26.50
CA LEU A 230 -46.42 -6.77 25.22
C LEU A 230 -45.82 -5.73 24.28
N PHE A 231 -46.43 -4.54 24.19
CA PHE A 231 -45.89 -3.42 23.40
C PHE A 231 -44.51 -2.99 23.90
N LEU A 232 -44.37 -2.72 25.20
CA LEU A 232 -43.09 -2.29 25.77
C LEU A 232 -42.03 -3.40 25.71
N LEU A 233 -42.42 -4.67 25.82
CA LEU A 233 -41.52 -5.81 25.57
C LEU A 233 -41.03 -5.81 24.11
N ALA A 234 -41.90 -5.55 23.14
CA ALA A 234 -41.51 -5.47 21.74
C ALA A 234 -40.51 -4.32 21.48
N VAL A 235 -40.72 -3.15 22.10
CA VAL A 235 -39.78 -2.02 22.03
C VAL A 235 -38.42 -2.38 22.68
N ASN A 236 -38.41 -3.12 23.79
CA ASN A 236 -37.16 -3.63 24.39
C ASN A 236 -36.42 -4.59 23.46
N CYS A 237 -37.13 -5.55 22.85
CA CYS A 237 -36.57 -6.48 21.87
C CYS A 237 -35.96 -5.74 20.67
N LEU A 238 -36.66 -4.71 20.17
CA LEU A 238 -36.17 -3.88 19.07
C LEU A 238 -34.94 -3.05 19.47
N GLY A 239 -34.94 -2.44 20.66
CA GLY A 239 -33.80 -1.69 21.19
C GLY A 239 -32.56 -2.58 21.38
N MET A 240 -32.75 -3.78 21.91
CA MET A 240 -31.69 -4.79 22.04
C MET A 240 -31.15 -5.22 20.67
N TYR A 241 -32.04 -5.48 19.72
CA TYR A 241 -31.68 -5.81 18.34
C TYR A 241 -30.83 -4.71 17.70
N PHE A 242 -31.31 -3.46 17.72
CA PHE A 242 -30.61 -2.32 17.15
C PHE A 242 -29.20 -2.17 17.75
N ARG A 243 -29.08 -2.33 19.07
CA ARG A 243 -27.79 -2.23 19.76
C ARG A 243 -26.82 -3.33 19.35
N LEU A 244 -27.29 -4.58 19.27
CA LEU A 244 -26.45 -5.72 18.87
C LEU A 244 -25.98 -5.59 17.42
N VAL A 245 -26.88 -5.27 16.50
CA VAL A 245 -26.54 -5.10 15.08
C VAL A 245 -25.61 -3.90 14.88
N SER A 246 -25.86 -2.79 15.58
CA SER A 246 -24.97 -1.62 15.56
C SER A 246 -23.57 -1.95 16.10
N GLU A 247 -23.44 -2.75 17.16
CA GLU A 247 -22.13 -3.21 17.65
C GLU A 247 -21.39 -4.02 16.58
N VAL A 248 -22.08 -4.93 15.89
CA VAL A 248 -21.51 -5.75 14.81
C VAL A 248 -21.04 -4.88 13.65
N ILE A 249 -21.87 -3.94 13.19
CA ILE A 249 -21.52 -3.00 12.12
C ILE A 249 -20.30 -2.17 12.52
N LEU A 250 -20.32 -1.57 13.72
CA LEU A 250 -19.25 -0.71 14.20
C LEU A 250 -17.92 -1.44 14.32
N ARG A 251 -17.93 -2.67 14.89
CA ARG A 251 -16.74 -3.52 15.00
C ARG A 251 -16.22 -3.94 13.63
N ARG A 252 -17.10 -4.28 12.69
CA ARG A 252 -16.70 -4.67 11.34
C ARG A 252 -16.06 -3.51 10.60
N THR A 253 -16.71 -2.35 10.57
CA THR A 253 -16.16 -1.18 9.88
C THR A 253 -14.84 -0.72 10.49
N PHE A 254 -14.69 -0.80 11.81
CA PHE A 254 -13.43 -0.50 12.48
C PHE A 254 -12.30 -1.46 12.05
N LEU A 255 -12.57 -2.77 11.95
CA LEU A 255 -11.59 -3.75 11.46
C LEU A 255 -11.23 -3.51 10.00
N ASP A 256 -12.22 -3.27 9.13
CA ASP A 256 -11.99 -2.98 7.72
C ASP A 256 -11.13 -1.72 7.54
N ARG A 257 -11.42 -0.68 8.32
CA ARG A 257 -10.61 0.53 8.34
C ARG A 257 -9.18 0.24 8.79
N ARG A 258 -8.97 -0.48 9.89
CA ARG A 258 -7.61 -0.80 10.36
C ARG A 258 -6.87 -1.65 9.35
N ALA A 259 -7.50 -2.67 8.76
CA ALA A 259 -6.87 -3.52 7.76
C ALA A 259 -6.46 -2.71 6.52
N CYS A 260 -7.30 -1.79 6.07
CA CYS A 260 -6.97 -0.87 4.98
C CYS A 260 -5.79 0.04 5.36
N MET A 261 -5.81 0.66 6.54
CA MET A 261 -4.69 1.47 7.03
C MET A 261 -3.39 0.66 7.13
N GLU A 262 -3.44 -0.53 7.75
CA GLU A 262 -2.29 -1.43 7.88
C GLU A 262 -1.66 -1.76 6.51
N SER A 263 -2.49 -2.06 5.52
CA SER A 263 -2.06 -2.30 4.13
C SER A 263 -1.41 -1.05 3.53
N THR A 264 -2.03 0.13 3.67
CA THR A 264 -1.47 1.40 3.18
C THR A 264 -0.13 1.73 3.84
N TYR A 265 0.00 1.55 5.16
CA TYR A 265 1.25 1.80 5.87
C TYR A 265 2.34 0.80 5.52
N LYS A 266 2.00 -0.49 5.39
CA LYS A 266 2.94 -1.51 4.91
C LYS A 266 3.46 -1.15 3.52
N LEU A 267 2.57 -0.76 2.62
CA LEU A 267 2.93 -0.37 1.27
C LEU A 267 3.78 0.92 1.23
N ASN A 268 3.45 1.91 2.06
CA ASN A 268 4.25 3.13 2.20
C ASN A 268 5.64 2.85 2.77
N TYR A 269 5.74 1.94 3.75
CA TYR A 269 7.02 1.51 4.30
C TYR A 269 7.88 0.81 3.23
N GLU A 270 7.30 -0.11 2.46
CA GLU A 270 7.99 -0.78 1.35
C GLU A 270 8.40 0.24 0.26
N LYS A 271 7.54 1.21 -0.06
CA LYS A 271 7.84 2.32 -0.98
C LYS A 271 9.03 3.16 -0.48
N GLU A 272 9.07 3.51 0.81
CA GLU A 272 10.16 4.30 1.40
C GLU A 272 11.49 3.56 1.36
N GLN A 273 11.50 2.25 1.63
CA GLN A 273 12.71 1.42 1.53
C GLN A 273 13.25 1.38 0.09
N GLU A 274 12.38 1.15 -0.89
CA GLU A 274 12.75 1.17 -2.31
C GLU A 274 13.26 2.55 -2.76
N GLU A 275 12.63 3.63 -2.26
CA GLU A 275 13.04 5.01 -2.55
C GLU A 275 14.41 5.34 -1.92
N GLN A 276 14.66 4.90 -0.69
CA GLN A 276 15.97 5.06 -0.04
C GLN A 276 17.08 4.33 -0.80
N LEU A 277 16.82 3.08 -1.23
CA LEU A 277 17.77 2.32 -2.04
C LEU A 277 18.06 3.03 -3.37
N MET A 278 17.04 3.53 -4.05
CA MET A 278 17.20 4.30 -5.29
C MET A 278 18.03 5.57 -5.08
N LEU A 279 17.73 6.34 -4.03
CA LEU A 279 18.43 7.57 -3.68
C LEU A 279 19.87 7.35 -3.20
N SER A 280 20.20 6.12 -2.82
CA SER A 280 21.60 5.77 -2.55
C SER A 280 22.44 5.67 -3.82
N ILE A 281 21.84 5.26 -4.94
CA ILE A 281 22.55 5.06 -6.21
C ILE A 281 22.53 6.34 -7.05
N LEU A 282 21.38 7.03 -7.09
CA LEU A 282 21.20 8.25 -7.87
C LEU A 282 21.06 9.48 -6.96
N PRO A 283 21.75 10.60 -7.24
CA PRO A 283 21.53 11.85 -6.54
C PRO A 283 20.06 12.29 -6.58
N ARG A 284 19.55 12.84 -5.47
CA ARG A 284 18.12 13.18 -5.29
C ARG A 284 17.52 13.98 -6.45
N HIS A 285 18.21 15.02 -6.91
CA HIS A 285 17.69 15.93 -7.94
C HIS A 285 17.53 15.25 -9.31
N ILE A 286 18.44 14.35 -9.68
CA ILE A 286 18.31 13.54 -10.91
C ILE A 286 17.24 12.47 -10.71
N ALA A 287 17.26 11.78 -9.56
CA ALA A 287 16.31 10.71 -9.27
C ALA A 287 14.85 11.22 -9.32
N THR A 288 14.58 12.43 -8.82
CA THR A 288 13.24 13.04 -8.90
C THR A 288 12.80 13.30 -10.33
N GLN A 289 13.69 13.88 -11.16
CA GLN A 289 13.37 14.20 -12.55
C GLN A 289 13.07 12.93 -13.36
N VAL A 290 13.95 11.92 -13.26
CA VAL A 290 13.80 10.64 -13.94
C VAL A 290 12.53 9.89 -13.49
N LYS A 291 12.22 9.92 -12.19
CA LYS A 291 11.03 9.29 -11.62
C LYS A 291 9.75 9.91 -12.16
N ASP A 292 9.70 11.24 -12.29
CA ASP A 292 8.53 11.94 -12.82
C ASP A 292 8.34 11.65 -14.32
N ASP A 293 9.43 11.58 -15.09
CA ASP A 293 9.39 11.22 -16.51
C ASP A 293 8.85 9.79 -16.72
N ILE A 294 9.40 8.79 -16.01
CA ILE A 294 8.89 7.40 -16.08
C ILE A 294 7.45 7.32 -15.59
N ARG A 295 7.10 8.02 -14.51
CA ARG A 295 5.72 8.04 -13.99
C ARG A 295 4.77 8.58 -15.06
N SER A 296 5.15 9.62 -15.79
CA SER A 296 4.34 10.18 -16.87
C SER A 296 4.14 9.18 -18.02
N ILE A 297 5.19 8.49 -18.44
CA ILE A 297 5.15 7.45 -19.49
C ILE A 297 4.28 6.27 -19.03
N PHE A 298 4.46 5.82 -17.80
CA PHE A 298 3.68 4.73 -17.21
C PHE A 298 2.18 5.07 -17.20
N GLN A 299 1.81 6.27 -16.75
CA GLN A 299 0.41 6.73 -16.75
C GLN A 299 -0.17 6.83 -18.17
N GLN A 300 0.63 7.28 -19.14
CA GLN A 300 0.21 7.33 -20.54
C GLN A 300 -0.01 5.93 -21.14
N LEU A 301 0.90 4.97 -20.87
CA LEU A 301 0.78 3.58 -21.32
C LEU A 301 -0.44 2.87 -20.72
N GLN A 302 -0.81 3.19 -19.47
CA GLN A 302 -2.02 2.66 -18.84
C GLN A 302 -3.30 3.24 -19.45
N THR A 303 -3.29 4.53 -19.82
CA THR A 303 -4.45 5.24 -20.34
C THR A 303 -4.70 4.94 -21.82
N TYR A 304 -3.64 4.85 -22.63
CA TYR A 304 -3.68 4.64 -24.08
C TYR A 304 -3.03 3.29 -24.43
N ARG A 305 -3.75 2.20 -24.14
CA ARG A 305 -3.23 0.83 -24.32
C ARG A 305 -2.77 0.51 -25.76
N ASN A 306 -3.28 1.24 -26.76
CA ASN A 306 -3.11 0.93 -28.19
C ASN A 306 -2.83 2.16 -29.09
N THR A 307 -2.39 3.32 -28.57
CA THR A 307 -2.14 4.50 -29.40
C THR A 307 -0.65 4.86 -29.36
N PRO A 308 0.05 4.98 -30.51
CA PRO A 308 1.45 5.38 -30.53
C PRO A 308 1.57 6.77 -29.91
N LEU A 309 2.45 6.90 -28.91
CA LEU A 309 2.68 8.16 -28.23
C LEU A 309 3.15 9.19 -29.25
N ARG A 310 2.46 10.33 -29.29
CA ARG A 310 2.77 11.44 -30.20
C ARG A 310 4.22 11.84 -29.98
N LYS A 311 5.07 11.65 -31.01
CA LYS A 311 6.51 11.96 -31.08
C LYS A 311 6.84 13.23 -30.28
N LYS A 312 7.33 13.06 -29.06
CA LYS A 312 8.26 14.01 -28.46
C LYS A 312 9.62 13.31 -28.43
N PRO A 313 10.70 13.94 -28.91
CA PRO A 313 12.02 13.37 -28.86
C PRO A 313 12.50 13.39 -27.40
N PHE A 314 12.22 12.34 -26.63
CA PHE A 314 12.86 12.15 -25.34
C PHE A 314 14.21 11.45 -25.56
N ASN A 315 15.16 12.21 -26.11
CA ASN A 315 16.60 12.06 -25.91
C ASN A 315 17.07 13.18 -24.96
N GLN A 316 16.30 13.43 -23.89
CA GLN A 316 16.59 14.51 -22.96
C GLN A 316 17.77 14.07 -22.07
N LEU A 317 18.95 14.54 -22.43
CA LEU A 317 20.18 14.35 -21.68
C LEU A 317 20.02 14.93 -20.26
N TYR A 318 20.14 14.10 -19.23
CA TYR A 318 20.07 14.52 -17.83
C TYR A 318 21.43 15.05 -17.37
N VAL A 319 21.84 16.23 -17.83
CA VAL A 319 23.18 16.79 -17.54
C VAL A 319 23.11 18.17 -16.90
N GLN A 320 24.02 18.43 -15.95
CA GLN A 320 24.21 19.70 -15.26
C GLN A 320 25.69 20.11 -15.29
N LYS A 321 25.95 21.41 -15.45
CA LYS A 321 27.30 21.98 -15.39
C LYS A 321 27.63 22.38 -13.96
N HIS A 322 28.83 22.05 -13.51
CA HIS A 322 29.39 22.45 -12.22
C HIS A 322 30.76 23.08 -12.42
N GLU A 323 30.95 24.26 -11.85
CA GLU A 323 32.21 25.01 -11.90
C GLU A 323 32.89 24.98 -10.53
N ASN A 324 34.22 25.15 -10.52
CA ASN A 324 35.02 25.17 -9.29
C ASN A 324 34.80 23.92 -8.42
N VAL A 325 35.05 22.75 -9.01
CA VAL A 325 35.01 21.47 -8.34
C VAL A 325 36.41 20.89 -8.20
N SER A 326 36.61 19.97 -7.25
CA SER A 326 37.84 19.16 -7.18
C SER A 326 37.52 17.70 -7.40
N ILE A 327 38.35 17.05 -8.20
CA ILE A 327 38.17 15.70 -8.68
C ILE A 327 39.31 14.86 -8.10
N LEU A 328 38.97 13.74 -7.45
CA LEU A 328 39.91 12.83 -6.81
C LEU A 328 39.78 11.44 -7.44
N TYR A 329 40.91 10.92 -7.93
CA TYR A 329 41.10 9.54 -8.32
C TYR A 329 42.04 8.86 -7.33
N ALA A 330 41.65 7.71 -6.79
CA ALA A 330 42.45 6.95 -5.85
C ALA A 330 42.48 5.47 -6.23
N ASP A 331 43.64 4.96 -6.66
CA ASP A 331 43.79 3.58 -7.18
C ASP A 331 44.64 2.70 -6.25
N VAL A 332 44.23 1.44 -6.10
CA VAL A 332 44.96 0.46 -5.28
C VAL A 332 46.13 -0.12 -6.07
N VAL A 333 47.33 0.04 -5.53
CA VAL A 333 48.56 -0.46 -6.15
C VAL A 333 48.57 -1.98 -6.20
N GLU A 334 48.82 -2.54 -7.39
CA GLU A 334 48.88 -3.99 -7.66
C GLU A 334 47.57 -4.76 -7.40
N PHE A 335 46.40 -4.12 -7.43
CA PHE A 335 45.12 -4.79 -7.17
C PHE A 335 44.84 -6.01 -8.06
N ALA A 336 45.24 -5.97 -9.33
CA ALA A 336 45.08 -7.11 -10.25
C ALA A 336 45.65 -8.42 -9.67
N LYS A 337 46.76 -8.35 -8.90
CA LYS A 337 47.35 -9.51 -8.23
C LYS A 337 46.43 -10.02 -7.10
N LEU A 338 45.83 -9.13 -6.32
CA LEU A 338 44.89 -9.48 -5.25
C LEU A 338 43.68 -10.24 -5.77
N THR A 339 43.11 -9.80 -6.90
CA THR A 339 41.93 -10.45 -7.51
C THR A 339 42.18 -11.87 -7.98
N VAL A 340 43.45 -12.24 -8.22
CA VAL A 340 43.84 -13.60 -8.63
C VAL A 340 44.19 -14.46 -7.41
N THR A 341 44.70 -13.86 -6.34
CA THR A 341 45.18 -14.59 -5.16
C THR A 341 44.11 -14.84 -4.09
N LEU A 342 43.10 -13.97 -3.98
CA LEU A 342 42.07 -14.05 -2.94
C LEU A 342 40.81 -14.76 -3.45
N PRO A 343 40.15 -15.60 -2.63
CA PRO A 343 38.84 -16.15 -2.98
C PRO A 343 37.78 -15.04 -2.99
N VAL A 344 36.73 -15.22 -3.80
CA VAL A 344 35.71 -14.20 -4.10
C VAL A 344 35.10 -13.59 -2.84
N ASN A 345 34.71 -14.43 -1.88
CA ASN A 345 34.10 -14.00 -0.62
C ASN A 345 35.03 -13.08 0.18
N LYS A 346 36.31 -13.43 0.30
CA LYS A 346 37.31 -12.64 1.03
C LYS A 346 37.66 -11.35 0.29
N LEU A 347 37.69 -11.39 -1.04
CA LEU A 347 37.88 -10.20 -1.86
C LEU A 347 36.74 -9.20 -1.62
N VAL A 348 35.48 -9.65 -1.73
CA VAL A 348 34.29 -8.80 -1.53
C VAL A 348 34.19 -8.30 -0.08
N GLU A 349 34.49 -9.14 0.92
CA GLU A 349 34.58 -8.72 2.33
C GLU A 349 35.62 -7.60 2.54
N THR A 350 36.81 -7.77 1.96
CA THR A 350 37.90 -6.79 2.11
C THR A 350 37.58 -5.48 1.39
N LEU A 351 37.01 -5.56 0.19
CA LEU A 351 36.57 -4.39 -0.56
C LEU A 351 35.44 -3.65 0.13
N ASN A 352 34.45 -4.36 0.67
CA ASN A 352 33.35 -3.73 1.41
C ASN A 352 33.82 -3.07 2.70
N GLU A 353 34.79 -3.64 3.41
CA GLU A 353 35.39 -2.97 4.57
C GLU A 353 36.17 -1.72 4.16
N LEU A 354 37.07 -1.83 3.18
CA LEU A 354 37.91 -0.72 2.73
C LEU A 354 37.07 0.44 2.19
N PHE A 355 36.15 0.13 1.27
CA PHE A 355 35.29 1.13 0.66
C PHE A 355 34.19 1.62 1.60
N GLY A 356 33.75 0.82 2.56
CA GLY A 356 32.87 1.28 3.63
C GLY A 356 33.53 2.38 4.46
N ARG A 357 34.80 2.19 4.85
CA ARG A 357 35.58 3.23 5.56
C ARG A 357 35.83 4.47 4.67
N PHE A 358 36.05 4.31 3.37
CA PHE A 358 36.16 5.44 2.44
C PHE A 358 34.86 6.20 2.24
N ASP A 359 33.72 5.50 2.18
CA ASP A 359 32.39 6.10 2.08
C ASP A 359 32.12 6.98 3.32
N GLU A 360 32.46 6.48 4.51
CA GLU A 360 32.35 7.24 5.77
C GLU A 360 33.23 8.50 5.75
N ALA A 361 34.50 8.39 5.38
CA ALA A 361 35.41 9.55 5.28
C ALA A 361 34.93 10.57 4.23
N SER A 362 34.40 10.08 3.10
CA SER A 362 33.87 10.92 2.02
C SER A 362 32.64 11.72 2.48
N GLU A 363 31.72 11.10 3.22
CA GLU A 363 30.57 11.78 3.83
C GLU A 363 31.00 12.86 4.85
N GLU A 364 32.01 12.59 5.67
CA GLU A 364 32.51 13.55 6.67
C GLU A 364 33.13 14.79 6.03
N HIS A 365 33.86 14.61 4.93
CA HIS A 365 34.47 15.72 4.17
C HIS A 365 33.52 16.35 3.15
N ASN A 366 32.24 15.96 3.10
CA ASN A 366 31.26 16.42 2.10
C ASN A 366 31.74 16.25 0.65
N VAL A 367 32.42 15.14 0.38
CA VAL A 367 32.86 14.77 -0.97
C VAL A 367 31.86 13.77 -1.54
N LEU A 368 31.46 13.94 -2.79
CA LEU A 368 30.53 13.03 -3.44
C LEU A 368 31.32 11.91 -4.12
N ARG A 369 31.11 10.68 -3.66
CA ARG A 369 31.53 9.49 -4.41
C ARG A 369 30.69 9.32 -5.68
N ILE A 370 31.37 9.22 -6.83
CA ILE A 370 30.75 8.99 -8.14
C ILE A 370 30.60 7.48 -8.38
N LYS A 371 31.72 6.75 -8.53
CA LYS A 371 31.72 5.31 -8.83
C LYS A 371 33.03 4.65 -8.44
N PHE A 372 33.05 3.33 -8.51
CA PHE A 372 34.28 2.54 -8.54
C PHE A 372 34.57 2.14 -9.98
N LEU A 373 35.81 2.28 -10.41
CA LEU A 373 36.29 1.80 -11.70
C LEU A 373 37.27 0.66 -11.45
N GLY A 374 36.73 -0.53 -11.15
CA GLY A 374 37.56 -1.67 -10.74
C GLY A 374 38.13 -1.44 -9.33
N ASP A 375 39.44 -1.22 -9.26
CA ASP A 375 40.24 -0.84 -8.09
C ASP A 375 40.18 0.63 -7.72
N CYS A 376 39.79 1.48 -8.68
CA CYS A 376 39.89 2.91 -8.50
C CYS A 376 38.65 3.51 -7.85
N TYR A 377 38.85 4.23 -6.74
CA TYR A 377 37.85 5.02 -6.03
C TYR A 377 37.79 6.44 -6.62
N TYR A 378 36.62 6.83 -7.10
CA TYR A 378 36.44 8.08 -7.85
C TYR A 378 35.43 9.04 -7.18
N CYS A 379 35.88 10.27 -6.90
CA CYS A 379 35.15 11.27 -6.11
C CYS A 379 35.23 12.70 -6.66
N VAL A 380 34.24 13.51 -6.31
CA VAL A 380 34.17 14.94 -6.65
C VAL A 380 33.69 15.75 -5.45
N ALA A 381 34.40 16.82 -5.09
CA ALA A 381 33.93 17.82 -4.14
C ALA A 381 33.30 19.02 -4.85
N GLY A 382 32.24 19.58 -4.27
CA GLY A 382 31.49 20.71 -4.84
C GLY A 382 30.28 20.32 -5.68
N VAL A 383 29.86 19.04 -5.65
CA VAL A 383 28.67 18.52 -6.34
C VAL A 383 27.81 17.72 -5.36
N PRO A 384 26.46 17.86 -5.37
CA PRO A 384 25.66 18.74 -6.23
C PRO A 384 25.64 20.20 -5.76
N THR A 385 25.96 20.46 -4.49
CA THR A 385 26.00 21.80 -3.92
C THR A 385 27.42 22.37 -4.00
N PRO A 386 27.61 23.56 -4.57
CA PRO A 386 28.92 24.20 -4.63
C PRO A 386 29.55 24.34 -3.25
N ASN A 387 30.84 24.01 -3.13
CA ASN A 387 31.62 24.11 -1.90
C ASN A 387 32.83 25.01 -2.14
N PRO A 388 32.99 26.15 -1.46
CA PRO A 388 34.16 27.03 -1.65
C PRO A 388 35.48 26.41 -1.17
N GLN A 389 35.44 25.39 -0.32
CA GLN A 389 36.61 24.64 0.16
C GLN A 389 36.71 23.24 -0.51
N HIS A 390 36.22 23.12 -1.75
CA HIS A 390 36.22 21.86 -2.50
C HIS A 390 37.61 21.20 -2.57
N ALA A 391 38.68 21.98 -2.86
CA ALA A 391 40.04 21.47 -2.96
C ALA A 391 40.57 20.92 -1.63
N LYS A 392 40.34 21.65 -0.53
CA LYS A 392 40.72 21.22 0.82
C LYS A 392 40.01 19.94 1.22
N SER A 393 38.71 19.86 0.96
CA SER A 393 37.89 18.67 1.26
C SER A 393 38.41 17.42 0.55
N CYS A 394 38.81 17.54 -0.73
CA CYS A 394 39.41 16.43 -1.48
C CYS A 394 40.80 16.03 -0.94
N VAL A 395 41.65 17.00 -0.59
CA VAL A 395 43.00 16.70 -0.07
C VAL A 395 42.92 15.99 1.29
N GLU A 396 42.08 16.48 2.20
CA GLU A 396 41.87 15.85 3.51
C GLU A 396 41.31 14.43 3.36
N LEU A 397 40.34 14.22 2.45
CA LEU A 397 39.87 12.87 2.12
C LEU A 397 41.00 11.98 1.60
N GLY A 398 41.87 12.50 0.72
CA GLY A 398 43.01 11.74 0.21
C GLY A 398 44.01 11.34 1.31
N LEU A 399 44.27 12.22 2.28
CA LEU A 399 45.12 11.92 3.43
C LEU A 399 44.49 10.87 4.34
N ASP A 400 43.19 10.96 4.62
CA ASP A 400 42.44 9.96 5.40
C ASP A 400 42.41 8.60 4.69
N MET A 401 42.27 8.57 3.35
CA MET A 401 42.37 7.32 2.58
C MET A 401 43.73 6.64 2.73
N ILE A 402 44.82 7.40 2.73
CA ILE A 402 46.17 6.88 2.98
C ILE A 402 46.28 6.33 4.42
N ALA A 403 45.65 6.96 5.40
CA ALA A 403 45.61 6.46 6.78
C ALA A 403 44.81 5.15 6.88
N ILE A 404 43.61 5.12 6.30
CA ILE A 404 42.72 3.95 6.31
C ILE A 404 43.37 2.75 5.64
N ILE A 405 44.01 2.93 4.47
CA ILE A 405 44.65 1.79 3.79
C ILE A 405 45.85 1.23 4.57
N ARG A 406 46.58 2.08 5.31
CA ARG A 406 47.66 1.64 6.21
C ARG A 406 47.11 0.80 7.36
N GLU A 407 45.99 1.19 7.95
CA GLU A 407 45.31 0.42 8.99
C GLU A 407 44.84 -0.95 8.47
N VAL A 408 44.14 -0.97 7.32
CA VAL A 408 43.66 -2.21 6.71
C VAL A 408 44.81 -3.13 6.29
N ARG A 409 45.93 -2.56 5.81
CA ARG A 409 47.19 -3.29 5.50
C ARG A 409 47.69 -4.05 6.73
N GLU A 410 47.69 -3.41 7.90
CA GLU A 410 48.12 -4.01 9.17
C GLU A 410 47.13 -5.07 9.67
N ASP A 411 45.84 -4.74 9.68
CA ASP A 411 44.76 -5.62 10.18
C ASP A 411 44.62 -6.91 9.38
N ARG A 412 44.62 -6.80 8.05
CA ARG A 412 44.41 -7.94 7.14
C ARG A 412 45.71 -8.61 6.72
N ARG A 413 46.88 -8.05 7.09
CA ARG A 413 48.22 -8.51 6.68
C ARG A 413 48.36 -8.60 5.15
N LEU A 414 47.78 -7.65 4.43
CA LEU A 414 47.85 -7.56 2.97
C LEU A 414 48.78 -6.42 2.60
N ASN A 415 49.75 -6.63 1.71
CA ASN A 415 50.67 -5.58 1.27
C ASN A 415 50.03 -4.68 0.20
N ILE A 416 49.13 -3.77 0.62
CA ILE A 416 48.34 -2.90 -0.26
C ILE A 416 48.65 -1.42 -0.04
N ASP A 417 48.84 -0.66 -1.12
CA ASP A 417 49.05 0.80 -1.10
C ASP A 417 48.09 1.51 -2.06
N MET A 418 48.06 2.84 -2.02
CA MET A 418 47.18 3.65 -2.85
C MET A 418 47.93 4.81 -3.50
N ARG A 419 47.61 5.06 -4.78
CA ARG A 419 47.98 6.28 -5.50
C ARG A 419 46.79 7.21 -5.54
N ILE A 420 46.99 8.49 -5.27
CA ILE A 420 45.92 9.49 -5.23
C ILE A 420 46.29 10.67 -6.12
N GLY A 421 45.42 11.01 -7.07
CA GLY A 421 45.53 12.16 -7.97
C GLY A 421 44.36 13.13 -7.80
N ILE A 422 44.65 14.42 -7.65
CA ILE A 422 43.64 15.48 -7.46
C ILE A 422 43.86 16.65 -8.43
N HIS A 423 42.80 17.03 -9.12
CA HIS A 423 42.76 18.22 -9.98
C HIS A 423 41.49 19.04 -9.71
N SER A 424 41.56 20.36 -9.90
CA SER A 424 40.43 21.26 -9.71
C SER A 424 40.08 21.94 -11.01
N GLY A 425 38.80 21.99 -11.36
CA GLY A 425 38.33 22.47 -12.65
C GLY A 425 36.80 22.49 -12.74
N ASN A 426 36.27 22.35 -13.95
CA ASN A 426 34.86 22.37 -14.27
C ASN A 426 34.42 21.00 -14.81
N ILE A 427 33.19 20.58 -14.50
CA ILE A 427 32.66 19.30 -14.97
C ILE A 427 31.21 19.39 -15.42
N LEU A 428 30.84 18.47 -16.32
CA LEU A 428 29.46 18.13 -16.60
C LEU A 428 29.12 16.86 -15.80
N SER A 429 27.99 16.85 -15.09
CA SER A 429 27.50 15.68 -14.34
C SER A 429 26.14 15.23 -14.86
N GLY A 430 25.84 13.94 -14.85
CA GLY A 430 24.56 13.48 -15.40
C GLY A 430 24.40 11.97 -15.59
N LEU A 431 23.38 11.60 -16.36
CA LEU A 431 23.09 10.22 -16.80
C LEU A 431 23.22 10.09 -18.31
N LEU A 432 23.64 8.91 -18.76
CA LEU A 432 23.82 8.59 -20.17
C LEU A 432 23.16 7.25 -20.53
N GLY A 433 22.52 7.20 -21.69
CA GLY A 433 21.81 6.03 -22.22
C GLY A 433 20.43 5.82 -21.60
N VAL A 434 19.84 4.65 -21.85
CA VAL A 434 18.50 4.27 -21.33
C VAL A 434 18.54 3.02 -20.43
N CYS A 435 19.59 2.20 -20.55
CA CYS A 435 19.82 1.01 -19.74
C CYS A 435 20.98 1.22 -18.74
N LYS A 436 20.91 0.64 -17.53
CA LYS A 436 21.98 0.68 -16.52
C LYS A 436 22.45 2.09 -16.21
N TRP A 437 21.50 2.96 -15.85
CA TRP A 437 21.81 4.35 -15.48
C TRP A 437 22.78 4.41 -14.32
N GLN A 438 23.84 5.18 -14.52
CA GLN A 438 24.86 5.47 -13.53
C GLN A 438 25.10 6.98 -13.59
N PHE A 439 25.14 7.62 -12.42
CA PHE A 439 25.54 9.01 -12.31
C PHE A 439 27.04 9.11 -12.56
N ASP A 440 27.43 9.93 -13.53
CA ASP A 440 28.82 10.08 -13.95
C ASP A 440 29.15 11.53 -14.27
N VAL A 441 30.44 11.80 -14.47
CA VAL A 441 30.93 13.13 -14.79
C VAL A 441 31.91 13.11 -15.97
N TRP A 442 31.88 14.17 -16.77
CA TRP A 442 32.67 14.33 -17.99
C TRP A 442 33.29 15.71 -18.06
N SER A 443 34.58 15.77 -18.37
CA SER A 443 35.35 17.00 -18.67
C SER A 443 36.80 16.65 -18.96
N LYS A 444 37.55 17.59 -19.54
CA LYS A 444 39.02 17.59 -19.65
C LYS A 444 39.66 17.39 -18.30
N ASP A 445 39.10 18.07 -17.30
CA ASP A 445 39.63 18.15 -15.95
C ASP A 445 39.54 16.78 -15.26
N VAL A 446 38.53 15.97 -15.61
CA VAL A 446 38.40 14.58 -15.18
C VAL A 446 39.54 13.72 -15.75
N ILE A 447 39.88 13.92 -17.02
CA ILE A 447 40.97 13.20 -17.68
C ILE A 447 42.31 13.60 -17.04
N ILE A 448 42.53 14.89 -16.77
CA ILE A 448 43.72 15.38 -16.08
C ILE A 448 43.83 14.72 -14.70
N ALA A 449 42.76 14.70 -13.90
CA ALA A 449 42.77 14.04 -12.59
C ALA A 449 43.14 12.54 -12.66
N ASN A 450 42.63 11.83 -13.67
CA ASN A 450 43.01 10.43 -13.92
C ASN A 450 44.51 10.29 -14.26
N ARG A 451 45.07 11.20 -15.09
CA ARG A 451 46.52 11.21 -15.38
C ARG A 451 47.37 11.56 -14.16
N MET A 452 46.84 12.40 -13.27
CA MET A 452 47.48 12.73 -12.00
C MET A 452 47.60 11.50 -11.09
N GLU A 453 46.59 10.64 -11.02
CA GLU A 453 46.71 9.37 -10.29
C GLU A 453 47.77 8.47 -10.93
N GLN A 454 47.71 8.26 -12.25
CA GLN A 454 48.60 7.35 -12.97
C GLN A 454 50.09 7.74 -12.85
N SER A 455 50.38 9.05 -12.79
CA SER A 455 51.74 9.58 -12.63
C SER A 455 52.15 9.76 -11.15
N GLY A 456 51.23 9.51 -10.22
CA GLY A 456 51.38 9.66 -8.78
C GLY A 456 52.30 8.63 -8.13
N LYS A 457 52.79 8.98 -6.94
CA LYS A 457 53.60 8.09 -6.09
C LYS A 457 52.72 7.42 -5.04
N PRO A 458 52.88 6.11 -4.76
CA PRO A 458 52.16 5.43 -3.69
C PRO A 458 52.34 6.12 -2.33
N GLY A 459 51.26 6.24 -1.56
CA GLY A 459 51.27 6.83 -0.22
C GLY A 459 51.39 8.36 -0.16
N MET A 460 51.26 9.05 -1.30
CA MET A 460 51.27 10.52 -1.39
C MET A 460 50.06 11.02 -2.19
N VAL A 461 49.65 12.27 -1.96
CA VAL A 461 48.58 12.92 -2.73
C VAL A 461 49.19 13.78 -3.83
N HIS A 462 48.93 13.45 -5.10
CA HIS A 462 49.48 14.15 -6.26
C HIS A 462 48.49 15.18 -6.78
N ILE A 463 48.86 16.45 -6.77
CA ILE A 463 48.00 17.57 -7.12
C ILE A 463 48.54 18.41 -8.29
N THR A 464 47.64 19.05 -9.01
CA THR A 464 48.00 20.06 -10.03
C THR A 464 48.28 21.43 -9.39
N GLU A 465 49.00 22.30 -10.11
CA GLU A 465 49.18 23.70 -9.74
C GLU A 465 47.86 24.45 -9.52
N GLN A 466 46.82 24.13 -10.31
CA GLN A 466 45.50 24.72 -10.13
C GLN A 466 44.89 24.36 -8.78
N THR A 467 44.96 23.09 -8.38
CA THR A 467 44.52 22.65 -7.04
C THR A 467 45.32 23.34 -5.94
N ARG A 468 46.64 23.48 -6.10
CA ARG A 468 47.52 24.16 -5.13
C ARG A 468 47.08 25.60 -4.86
N ARG A 469 46.69 26.35 -5.90
CA ARG A 469 46.19 27.73 -5.75
C ARG A 469 44.97 27.84 -4.85
N HIS A 470 44.12 26.80 -4.79
CA HIS A 470 42.96 26.75 -3.90
C HIS A 470 43.29 26.33 -2.47
N LEU A 471 44.47 25.76 -2.21
CA LEU A 471 44.90 25.24 -0.90
C LEU A 471 45.78 26.24 -0.12
N GLY A 472 46.42 27.20 -0.81
CA GLY A 472 47.35 28.14 -0.19
C GLY A 472 48.62 27.46 0.34
N ASP A 473 49.21 28.01 1.41
CA ASP A 473 50.48 27.52 1.99
C ASP A 473 50.28 26.63 3.24
N GLU A 474 49.08 26.06 3.44
CA GLU A 474 48.76 25.21 4.61
C GLU A 474 49.43 23.83 4.58
N TYR A 475 49.86 23.36 3.40
CA TYR A 475 50.44 22.03 3.20
C TYR A 475 51.91 22.11 2.76
N GLN A 476 52.68 21.07 3.04
CA GLN A 476 54.03 20.91 2.51
C GLN A 476 53.97 20.30 1.10
N TYR A 477 54.56 21.01 0.13
CA TYR A 477 54.53 20.63 -1.28
C TYR A 477 55.93 20.22 -1.77
N GLU A 478 56.03 19.04 -2.36
CA GLU A 478 57.20 18.57 -3.11
C GLU A 478 56.94 18.66 -4.62
N PRO A 479 57.96 18.85 -5.47
CA PRO A 479 57.78 18.83 -6.92
C PRO A 479 57.41 17.40 -7.41
N GLY A 480 56.31 17.29 -8.16
CA GLY A 480 55.78 16.00 -8.64
C GLY A 480 56.38 15.50 -9.95
N HIS A 481 56.87 16.43 -10.79
CA HIS A 481 57.43 16.17 -12.13
C HIS A 481 56.53 15.33 -13.06
N GLY A 482 55.21 15.45 -12.93
CA GLY A 482 54.22 14.74 -13.74
C GLY A 482 54.37 15.00 -15.25
N GLU A 483 54.81 16.20 -15.62
CA GLU A 483 55.08 16.61 -17.01
C GLU A 483 56.18 15.79 -17.70
N GLN A 484 57.06 15.12 -16.95
CA GLN A 484 58.09 14.23 -17.50
C GLN A 484 57.59 12.78 -17.69
N LYS A 485 56.48 12.44 -17.03
CA LYS A 485 55.98 11.06 -16.91
C LYS A 485 54.75 10.78 -17.76
N ASP A 486 53.90 11.78 -18.01
CA ASP A 486 52.70 11.62 -18.83
C ASP A 486 52.67 12.62 -20.01
N PRO A 487 52.47 12.15 -21.25
CA PRO A 487 52.46 13.00 -22.46
C PRO A 487 51.37 14.08 -22.47
N LEU A 488 50.23 13.84 -21.83
CA LEU A 488 49.12 14.79 -21.80
C LEU A 488 49.41 15.95 -20.86
N LEU A 489 49.99 15.67 -19.70
CA LEU A 489 50.45 16.69 -18.76
C LEU A 489 51.56 17.57 -19.40
N ALA A 490 52.43 16.95 -20.20
CA ALA A 490 53.45 17.66 -20.99
C ALA A 490 52.82 18.55 -22.08
N LYS A 491 51.85 18.01 -22.84
CA LYS A 491 51.15 18.73 -23.92
C LYS A 491 50.50 20.02 -23.42
N TYR A 492 49.89 19.99 -22.23
CA TYR A 492 49.22 21.15 -21.64
C TYR A 492 50.12 21.94 -20.66
N ASN A 493 51.41 21.61 -20.56
CA ASN A 493 52.38 22.26 -19.67
C ASN A 493 51.90 22.40 -18.20
N ILE A 494 51.25 21.35 -17.68
CA ILE A 494 50.66 21.35 -16.33
C ILE A 494 51.74 21.02 -15.31
N ARG A 495 52.06 22.00 -14.44
CA ARG A 495 52.96 21.79 -13.29
C ARG A 495 52.25 21.01 -12.18
N THR A 496 52.99 20.12 -11.52
CA THR A 496 52.43 19.19 -10.53
C THR A 496 53.22 19.16 -9.22
N HIS A 497 52.53 18.88 -8.11
CA HIS A 497 53.08 18.87 -6.75
C HIS A 497 52.60 17.63 -5.97
N LEU A 498 53.40 17.14 -5.05
CA LEU A 498 53.05 16.06 -4.13
C LEU A 498 52.85 16.64 -2.73
N ILE A 499 51.80 16.20 -2.04
CA ILE A 499 51.57 16.46 -0.63
C ILE A 499 51.94 15.20 0.16
N CYS A 500 52.87 15.37 1.09
CA CYS A 500 53.30 14.31 2.00
C CYS A 500 52.38 14.26 3.23
N PRO A 501 51.92 13.07 3.65
CA PRO A 501 51.19 12.94 4.90
C PRO A 501 52.11 13.30 6.08
N PRO A 502 51.71 14.18 7.03
CA PRO A 502 52.51 14.43 8.22
C PRO A 502 52.80 13.14 9.02
N GLU A 503 54.04 12.96 9.51
CA GLU A 503 54.50 11.73 10.18
C GLU A 503 53.64 11.28 11.38
N LYS A 504 52.85 12.19 11.98
CA LYS A 504 52.01 11.93 13.18
C LYS A 504 50.55 11.55 12.92
N ILE A 505 50.19 11.07 11.72
CA ILE A 505 48.79 10.72 11.41
C ILE A 505 48.26 9.54 12.26
N VAL A 506 49.11 8.59 12.66
CA VAL A 506 48.66 7.40 13.41
C VAL A 506 48.11 7.75 14.80
N GLU A 507 48.75 8.66 15.54
CA GLU A 507 48.30 9.06 16.89
C GLU A 507 47.02 9.93 16.85
N MET A 508 46.92 10.85 15.89
CA MET A 508 45.79 11.79 15.78
C MET A 508 44.52 11.10 15.26
N HIS A 509 44.65 10.10 14.38
CA HIS A 509 43.52 9.26 13.95
C HIS A 509 43.10 8.26 15.03
N GLN A 510 44.02 7.68 15.80
CA GLN A 510 43.67 6.85 16.96
C GLN A 510 42.88 7.64 18.01
N GLU A 511 43.24 8.90 18.28
CA GLU A 511 42.52 9.75 19.22
C GLU A 511 41.12 10.13 18.69
N ARG A 512 41.00 10.51 17.41
CA ARG A 512 39.70 10.76 16.76
C ARG A 512 38.83 9.50 16.65
N ALA A 513 39.41 8.34 16.34
CA ALA A 513 38.71 7.05 16.27
C ALA A 513 38.27 6.54 17.65
N PHE A 514 39.07 6.76 18.70
CA PHE A 514 38.72 6.47 20.09
C PHE A 514 37.56 7.36 20.57
N ILE A 515 37.60 8.67 20.27
CA ILE A 515 36.49 9.59 20.53
C ILE A 515 35.23 9.16 19.74
N ARG A 516 35.37 8.71 18.48
CA ARG A 516 34.27 8.16 17.66
C ARG A 516 33.65 6.91 18.28
N GLN A 517 34.44 5.91 18.67
CA GLN A 517 33.93 4.69 19.33
C GLN A 517 33.20 5.04 20.64
N GLN A 518 33.70 6.00 21.40
CA GLN A 518 33.06 6.45 22.64
C GLN A 518 31.72 7.17 22.38
N HIS A 519 31.64 8.00 21.32
CA HIS A 519 30.40 8.68 20.91
C HIS A 519 29.37 7.73 20.28
N GLN A 520 29.79 6.79 19.44
CA GLN A 520 28.92 5.82 18.76
C GLN A 520 28.41 4.77 19.75
N SER A 521 29.24 4.32 20.70
CA SER A 521 28.86 3.46 21.83
C SER A 521 27.93 4.20 22.83
N ARG A 522 28.14 5.50 23.08
CA ARG A 522 27.18 6.33 23.84
C ARG A 522 25.83 6.47 23.12
N ARG A 523 25.82 6.65 21.79
CA ARG A 523 24.59 6.84 21.01
C ARG A 523 23.78 5.54 20.89
N THR A 524 24.45 4.41 20.68
CA THR A 524 23.83 3.07 20.70
C THR A 524 23.39 2.65 22.10
N SER A 525 24.18 2.90 23.15
CA SER A 525 23.75 2.63 24.54
C SER A 525 22.62 3.55 25.01
N LEU A 526 22.58 4.82 24.60
CA LEU A 526 21.43 5.71 24.85
C LEU A 526 20.17 5.28 24.09
N LEU A 527 20.31 4.76 22.86
CA LEU A 527 19.19 4.17 22.11
C LEU A 527 18.71 2.87 22.75
N ILE A 528 19.62 1.96 23.14
CA ILE A 528 19.30 0.70 23.83
C ILE A 528 18.69 0.96 25.20
N ASN A 529 19.19 1.94 25.97
CA ASN A 529 18.62 2.33 27.27
C ASN A 529 17.26 3.01 27.09
N LYS A 530 17.06 3.87 26.09
CA LYS A 530 15.72 4.38 25.72
C LYS A 530 14.78 3.24 25.31
N MET A 531 15.26 2.22 24.60
CA MET A 531 14.47 1.03 24.25
C MET A 531 14.14 0.15 25.48
N HIS A 532 15.04 0.05 26.46
CA HIS A 532 14.86 -0.72 27.68
C HIS A 532 13.92 -0.03 28.69
N ASP A 533 14.01 1.29 28.83
CA ASP A 533 13.15 2.08 29.72
C ASP A 533 11.71 2.20 29.21
N GLN A 534 11.52 2.19 27.88
CA GLN A 534 10.20 2.17 27.26
C GLN A 534 9.49 0.81 27.44
N TYR A 535 10.26 -0.28 27.64
CA TYR A 535 9.73 -1.62 27.90
C TYR A 535 9.33 -1.85 29.37
N LYS A 536 9.93 -1.11 30.32
CA LYS A 536 9.57 -1.19 31.75
C LYS A 536 8.32 -0.38 32.13
N SER A 537 7.91 0.58 31.30
CA SER A 537 6.81 1.51 31.63
C SER A 537 5.41 1.05 31.15
N GLY A 538 5.26 -0.18 30.67
CA GLY A 538 4.01 -0.71 30.12
C GLY A 538 3.69 -2.14 30.56
N SER A 539 3.81 -2.44 31.86
CA SER A 539 3.31 -3.70 32.42
C SER A 539 1.80 -3.61 32.66
N LEU A 540 1.01 -4.29 31.82
CA LEU A 540 -0.31 -4.79 32.17
C LEU A 540 -0.60 -6.07 31.36
N LEU A 541 -0.22 -7.20 31.98
CA LEU A 541 -0.81 -8.55 31.89
C LEU A 541 -1.16 -9.08 30.48
N VAL A 542 -0.22 -9.79 29.86
CA VAL A 542 -0.51 -10.83 28.84
C VAL A 542 -0.47 -12.20 29.53
N PRO A 543 -1.51 -13.05 29.43
CA PRO A 543 -1.48 -14.39 30.03
C PRO A 543 -0.55 -15.30 29.24
N ARG A 544 0.28 -16.06 29.98
CA ARG A 544 1.12 -17.14 29.46
C ARG A 544 0.27 -18.17 28.71
N LEU A 545 0.45 -18.27 27.40
CA LEU A 545 -0.04 -19.40 26.62
C LEU A 545 0.98 -20.54 26.69
N SER A 546 0.48 -21.68 27.15
CA SER A 546 1.15 -22.96 27.31
C SER A 546 1.72 -23.50 25.99
N ASN A 547 3.02 -23.78 25.98
CA ASN A 547 3.67 -24.55 24.92
C ASN A 547 3.20 -26.02 24.99
N SER A 548 2.43 -26.44 23.99
CA SER A 548 2.26 -27.86 23.67
C SER A 548 3.53 -28.39 23.03
N ARG A 549 4.12 -29.39 23.69
CA ARG A 549 5.18 -30.26 23.17
C ARG A 549 4.75 -30.92 21.87
N SER A 550 5.55 -30.78 20.83
CA SER A 550 5.71 -31.83 19.81
C SER A 550 7.20 -32.16 19.68
N GLN A 551 7.49 -33.43 19.93
CA GLN A 551 8.81 -34.04 19.94
C GLN A 551 9.38 -34.11 18.52
N MET A 552 10.65 -33.76 18.34
CA MET A 552 11.47 -34.34 17.28
C MET A 552 12.75 -34.89 17.89
N ARG A 553 12.90 -36.21 17.72
CA ARG A 553 13.93 -37.09 18.30
C ARG A 553 15.34 -36.64 17.89
N ARG A 554 16.23 -36.60 18.89
CA ARG A 554 17.68 -36.73 18.71
C ARG A 554 18.04 -38.21 18.58
N SER A 555 18.85 -38.56 17.59
CA SER A 555 19.74 -39.72 17.64
C SER A 555 21.15 -39.24 17.98
N THR A 556 21.83 -40.07 18.75
CA THR A 556 23.05 -39.85 19.53
C THR A 556 24.25 -40.58 18.94
N GLY A 557 25.46 -40.06 19.20
CA GLY A 557 26.77 -40.72 19.10
C GLY A 557 27.76 -39.92 18.25
N GLY A 558 28.96 -39.53 18.67
CA GLY A 558 29.73 -39.76 19.89
C GLY A 558 30.88 -38.73 19.99
N SER A 559 31.52 -38.72 21.16
CA SER A 559 32.60 -37.85 21.65
C SER A 559 33.83 -37.75 20.75
N ASP A 560 34.48 -36.58 20.69
CA ASP A 560 35.87 -36.40 21.15
C ASP A 560 36.28 -34.92 21.34
N TYR A 561 36.98 -34.69 22.45
CA TYR A 561 37.50 -33.42 22.96
C TYR A 561 38.69 -32.90 22.12
N VAL A 562 38.80 -31.58 21.89
CA VAL A 562 39.99 -30.74 22.16
C VAL A 562 39.61 -29.25 22.19
N ASN A 563 40.16 -28.55 23.19
CA ASN A 563 40.11 -27.11 23.47
C ASN A 563 40.50 -26.20 22.30
N GLY A 564 39.79 -25.08 22.15
CA GLY A 564 40.22 -23.93 21.36
C GLY A 564 39.24 -22.77 21.47
N ASN A 565 39.68 -21.67 22.09
CA ASN A 565 38.97 -20.40 22.19
C ASN A 565 38.34 -20.01 20.84
N SER A 566 37.03 -20.22 20.70
CA SER A 566 36.21 -19.56 19.70
C SER A 566 34.88 -19.25 20.37
N SER A 567 34.65 -17.97 20.65
CA SER A 567 33.36 -17.45 21.06
C SER A 567 32.36 -17.78 19.94
N PRO A 568 31.33 -18.61 20.17
CA PRO A 568 30.38 -18.90 19.12
C PRO A 568 29.48 -17.68 18.93
N VAL A 569 29.55 -17.16 17.72
CA VAL A 569 28.71 -16.15 17.09
C VAL A 569 27.25 -16.28 17.55
N ARG A 570 26.85 -15.40 18.47
CA ARG A 570 25.46 -15.20 18.92
C ARG A 570 24.73 -14.17 18.04
N ARG A 571 25.02 -14.11 16.73
CA ARG A 571 24.39 -13.14 15.80
C ARG A 571 23.04 -13.58 15.25
N ARG A 572 22.71 -14.87 15.32
CA ARG A 572 21.49 -15.39 14.66
C ARG A 572 20.18 -15.07 15.38
N THR A 573 20.20 -14.68 16.65
CA THR A 573 18.99 -14.40 17.44
C THR A 573 18.66 -12.91 17.58
N VAL A 574 19.61 -11.99 17.37
CA VAL A 574 19.36 -10.53 17.44
C VAL A 574 18.67 -10.00 16.18
N PHE A 575 18.77 -10.73 15.05
CA PHE A 575 18.36 -10.24 13.73
C PHE A 575 16.87 -10.46 13.39
N MET A 576 16.31 -11.65 13.68
CA MET A 576 14.85 -11.85 13.54
C MET A 576 14.08 -10.87 14.42
N ASP A 577 14.67 -10.44 15.55
CA ASP A 577 14.10 -9.42 16.41
C ASP A 577 14.13 -8.02 15.77
N SER A 578 15.07 -7.68 14.88
CA SER A 578 15.18 -6.34 14.27
C SER A 578 14.10 -6.07 13.21
N ASN A 579 13.95 -6.94 12.21
CA ASN A 579 12.91 -6.77 11.19
C ASN A 579 11.51 -6.93 11.79
N LEU A 580 11.35 -7.86 12.75
CA LEU A 580 10.12 -7.98 13.52
C LEU A 580 9.87 -6.74 14.38
N TYR A 581 10.91 -6.13 14.97
CA TYR A 581 10.80 -4.88 15.74
C TYR A 581 10.37 -3.71 14.86
N VAL A 582 10.96 -3.53 13.67
CA VAL A 582 10.58 -2.46 12.75
C VAL A 582 9.14 -2.66 12.27
N TYR A 583 8.76 -3.90 11.97
CA TYR A 583 7.37 -4.23 11.63
C TYR A 583 6.40 -3.96 12.81
N GLN A 584 6.77 -4.34 14.03
CA GLN A 584 6.00 -4.02 15.24
C GLN A 584 5.92 -2.50 15.49
N GLN A 585 6.98 -1.75 15.20
CA GLN A 585 7.00 -0.30 15.30
C GLN A 585 6.08 0.34 14.27
N MET A 586 6.05 -0.19 13.05
CA MET A 586 5.08 0.21 12.01
C MET A 586 3.65 -0.03 12.51
N LEU A 587 3.34 -1.22 13.05
CA LEU A 587 2.01 -1.50 13.62
C LEU A 587 1.65 -0.54 14.77
N LYS A 588 2.59 -0.24 15.67
CA LYS A 588 2.38 0.75 16.74
C LYS A 588 2.12 2.16 16.20
N ARG A 589 2.81 2.57 15.13
CA ARG A 589 2.55 3.85 14.45
C ARG A 589 1.16 3.84 13.82
N THR A 590 0.77 2.77 13.16
CA THR A 590 -0.57 2.59 12.58
C THR A 590 -1.65 2.73 13.66
N ASP A 591 -1.48 2.09 14.81
CA ASP A 591 -2.44 2.19 15.93
C ASP A 591 -2.48 3.62 16.52
N LYS A 592 -1.34 4.31 16.63
CA LYS A 592 -1.29 5.72 17.05
C LYS A 592 -2.00 6.64 16.06
N HIS A 593 -1.74 6.49 14.76
CA HIS A 593 -2.42 7.26 13.72
C HIS A 593 -3.92 6.97 13.67
N MET A 594 -4.33 5.72 13.93
CA MET A 594 -5.73 5.37 14.06
C MET A 594 -6.37 6.10 15.24
N ALA A 595 -5.68 6.20 16.38
CA ALA A 595 -6.14 6.98 17.54
C ALA A 595 -6.26 8.48 17.20
N ASP A 596 -5.22 9.08 16.60
CA ASP A 596 -5.23 10.50 16.20
C ASP A 596 -6.35 10.78 15.17
N ALA A 597 -6.60 9.84 14.25
CA ALA A 597 -7.67 9.96 13.26
C ALA A 597 -9.05 9.81 13.89
N ILE A 598 -9.20 8.98 14.94
CA ILE A 598 -10.43 8.89 15.75
C ILE A 598 -10.71 10.23 16.41
N ASP A 599 -9.71 10.93 16.94
CA ASP A 599 -9.90 12.23 17.61
C ASP A 599 -10.35 13.34 16.66
N LYS A 600 -9.87 13.32 15.43
CA LYS A 600 -10.19 14.33 14.40
C LYS A 600 -11.55 14.11 13.71
N MET A 601 -12.29 13.04 14.00
CA MET A 601 -13.57 12.76 13.34
C MET A 601 -14.67 13.77 13.69
N PRO A 602 -15.42 14.30 12.71
CA PRO A 602 -16.55 15.21 12.93
C PRO A 602 -17.81 14.43 13.36
N LEU A 603 -17.80 13.87 14.57
CA LEU A 603 -18.93 13.08 15.08
C LEU A 603 -20.08 13.94 15.61
N ARG A 604 -19.79 15.16 16.11
CA ARG A 604 -20.79 16.08 16.69
C ARG A 604 -21.59 16.79 15.62
N LYS A 605 -22.89 17.03 15.85
CA LYS A 605 -23.75 17.78 14.91
C LYS A 605 -23.19 19.18 14.56
N VAL A 606 -22.63 19.90 15.54
CA VAL A 606 -22.04 21.23 15.28
C VAL A 606 -20.88 21.12 14.28
N ASP A 607 -20.00 20.13 14.44
CA ASP A 607 -18.91 19.89 13.50
C ASP A 607 -19.41 19.34 12.15
N GLN A 608 -20.47 18.55 12.12
CA GLN A 608 -21.08 18.08 10.86
C GLN A 608 -21.62 19.24 10.01
N TRP A 609 -22.20 20.26 10.64
CA TRP A 609 -22.77 21.43 9.94
C TRP A 609 -21.72 22.49 9.60
N LEU A 610 -20.72 22.71 10.48
CA LEU A 610 -19.69 23.73 10.29
C LEU A 610 -18.44 23.23 9.54
N ARG A 611 -18.10 21.95 9.68
CA ARG A 611 -16.90 21.29 9.12
C ARG A 611 -17.26 20.05 8.30
N GLY A 612 -18.45 20.01 7.72
CA GLY A 612 -18.90 18.94 6.84
C GLY A 612 -18.13 18.91 5.52
N GLU A 613 -16.83 18.59 5.57
CA GLU A 613 -16.03 18.43 4.37
C GLU A 613 -16.62 17.27 3.53
N LYS A 614 -17.04 17.58 2.30
CA LYS A 614 -17.46 16.62 1.25
C LYS A 614 -18.86 16.00 1.38
N ILE A 615 -19.68 16.38 2.37
CA ILE A 615 -21.09 15.92 2.51
C ILE A 615 -22.01 17.12 2.74
N HIS A 616 -23.08 17.25 1.94
CA HIS A 616 -24.08 18.30 2.15
C HIS A 616 -24.90 18.07 3.43
N PRO A 617 -25.09 19.09 4.29
CA PRO A 617 -25.68 18.91 5.61
C PRO A 617 -27.16 18.47 5.59
N LEU A 618 -27.95 18.93 4.63
CA LEU A 618 -29.40 18.67 4.60
C LEU A 618 -29.74 17.30 3.99
N LEU A 619 -29.34 17.07 2.74
CA LEU A 619 -29.70 15.85 1.99
C LEU A 619 -28.68 14.71 2.14
N LEU A 620 -27.58 14.93 2.87
CA LEU A 620 -26.45 13.99 3.01
C LEU A 620 -25.84 13.52 1.68
N LYS A 621 -26.09 14.22 0.57
CA LYS A 621 -25.47 13.92 -0.71
C LYS A 621 -23.97 14.23 -0.65
N PHE A 622 -23.17 13.42 -1.33
CA PHE A 622 -21.77 13.75 -1.55
C PHE A 622 -21.67 15.01 -2.41
N GLU A 623 -20.68 15.86 -2.12
CA GLU A 623 -20.37 17.03 -2.95
C GLU A 623 -20.04 16.63 -4.40
N ASN A 624 -19.35 15.50 -4.56
CA ASN A 624 -19.10 14.89 -5.86
C ASN A 624 -20.15 13.81 -6.19
N ILE A 625 -21.10 14.13 -7.06
CA ILE A 625 -22.23 13.25 -7.41
C ILE A 625 -21.79 11.90 -8.00
N LYS A 626 -20.59 11.81 -8.59
CA LYS A 626 -20.03 10.57 -9.14
C LYS A 626 -19.84 9.50 -8.05
N TRP A 627 -19.82 9.89 -6.77
CA TRP A 627 -19.59 9.00 -5.64
C TRP A 627 -20.87 8.32 -5.15
N GLU A 628 -22.05 8.80 -5.53
CA GLU A 628 -23.34 8.22 -5.11
C GLU A 628 -23.56 6.82 -5.69
N ILE A 629 -23.32 6.61 -6.99
CA ILE A 629 -23.58 5.31 -7.64
C ILE A 629 -22.72 4.19 -7.01
N PRO A 630 -21.40 4.36 -6.82
CA PRO A 630 -20.57 3.33 -6.17
C PRO A 630 -20.93 3.13 -4.69
N PHE A 631 -21.38 4.18 -3.98
CA PHE A 631 -21.87 4.05 -2.60
C PHE A 631 -23.11 3.16 -2.54
N PHE A 632 -24.09 3.40 -3.40
CA PHE A 632 -25.29 2.56 -3.45
C PHE A 632 -24.96 1.12 -3.83
N LYS A 633 -24.03 0.86 -4.75
CA LYS A 633 -23.63 -0.50 -5.16
C LYS A 633 -23.02 -1.38 -4.05
N GLN A 634 -22.79 -0.86 -2.84
CA GLN A 634 -22.30 -1.67 -1.72
C GLN A 634 -23.32 -2.75 -1.31
N ALA A 635 -22.81 -3.97 -1.13
CA ALA A 635 -23.62 -5.09 -0.67
C ALA A 635 -23.93 -5.00 0.84
N ASP A 636 -25.04 -5.61 1.23
CA ASP A 636 -25.52 -5.64 2.60
C ASP A 636 -25.83 -7.06 3.09
N PRO A 637 -24.86 -7.73 3.74
CA PRO A 637 -25.04 -9.10 4.22
C PRO A 637 -25.93 -9.23 5.45
N LEU A 638 -26.28 -8.12 6.10
CA LEU A 638 -27.12 -8.10 7.30
C LEU A 638 -28.62 -8.08 6.97
N PHE A 639 -28.99 -7.99 5.68
CA PHE A 639 -30.38 -7.86 5.24
C PHE A 639 -31.30 -9.00 5.73
N LYS A 640 -30.77 -10.22 5.85
CA LYS A 640 -31.48 -11.38 6.43
C LYS A 640 -31.96 -11.13 7.87
N PHE A 641 -31.17 -10.42 8.68
CA PHE A 641 -31.55 -10.09 10.05
C PHE A 641 -32.66 -9.03 10.10
N TYR A 642 -32.73 -8.13 9.10
CA TYR A 642 -33.81 -7.14 9.02
C TYR A 642 -35.15 -7.84 8.79
N LEU A 643 -35.21 -8.76 7.82
CA LEU A 643 -36.43 -9.51 7.50
C LEU A 643 -36.90 -10.39 8.68
N SER A 644 -35.98 -11.06 9.37
CA SER A 644 -36.32 -11.84 10.57
C SER A 644 -36.85 -10.96 11.71
N CYS A 645 -36.28 -9.76 11.90
CA CYS A 645 -36.77 -8.82 12.92
C CYS A 645 -38.16 -8.28 12.55
N SER A 646 -38.42 -7.95 11.28
CA SER A 646 -39.75 -7.54 10.82
C SER A 646 -40.83 -8.61 11.04
N LEU A 647 -40.49 -9.90 10.89
CA LEU A 647 -41.41 -10.99 11.23
C LEU A 647 -41.75 -11.02 12.74
N VAL A 648 -40.75 -10.82 13.60
CA VAL A 648 -40.96 -10.75 15.06
C VAL A 648 -41.84 -9.55 15.42
N ILE A 649 -41.62 -8.38 14.81
CA ILE A 649 -42.46 -7.18 14.98
C ILE A 649 -43.91 -7.46 14.56
N LEU A 650 -44.12 -8.15 13.43
CA LEU A 650 -45.46 -8.52 12.97
C LEU A 650 -46.17 -9.44 13.97
N ILE A 651 -45.46 -10.42 14.55
CA ILE A 651 -46.02 -11.33 15.57
C ILE A 651 -46.43 -10.56 16.83
N PHE A 652 -45.59 -9.64 17.32
CA PHE A 652 -45.94 -8.79 18.46
C PHE A 652 -47.14 -7.89 18.17
N MET A 653 -47.23 -7.33 16.96
CA MET A 653 -48.35 -6.49 16.54
C MET A 653 -49.66 -7.29 16.45
N ILE A 654 -49.64 -8.49 15.86
CA ILE A 654 -50.82 -9.37 15.83
C ILE A 654 -51.23 -9.75 17.26
N GLY A 655 -50.28 -10.10 18.13
CA GLY A 655 -50.57 -10.40 19.53
C GLY A 655 -51.25 -9.24 20.26
N LEU A 656 -50.77 -8.01 20.05
CA LEU A 656 -51.36 -6.80 20.61
C LEU A 656 -52.79 -6.57 20.11
N GLN A 657 -53.02 -6.74 18.81
CA GLN A 657 -54.33 -6.55 18.18
C GLN A 657 -55.35 -7.63 18.57
N VAL A 658 -54.91 -8.88 18.78
CA VAL A 658 -55.77 -9.98 19.28
C VAL A 658 -56.16 -9.76 20.75
N LEU A 659 -55.25 -9.23 21.58
CA LEU A 659 -55.55 -8.91 22.97
C LEU A 659 -56.52 -7.73 23.11
N ALA A 660 -56.51 -6.81 22.15
CA ALA A 660 -57.33 -5.60 22.18
C ALA A 660 -58.83 -5.85 21.95
N ILE A 661 -59.21 -6.89 21.19
CA ILE A 661 -60.60 -7.17 20.80
C ILE A 661 -60.98 -8.62 21.15
N PRO A 662 -62.11 -8.86 21.85
CA PRO A 662 -62.53 -10.21 22.26
C PRO A 662 -62.91 -11.14 21.09
N SER A 663 -63.31 -10.58 19.94
CA SER A 663 -63.64 -11.31 18.71
C SER A 663 -63.13 -10.55 17.49
N THR A 664 -61.87 -10.79 17.13
CA THR A 664 -61.26 -10.28 15.90
C THR A 664 -62.04 -10.75 14.65
N PRO A 665 -62.34 -9.86 13.69
CA PRO A 665 -63.13 -10.21 12.51
C PRO A 665 -62.35 -11.16 11.58
N PHE A 666 -63.09 -12.02 10.86
CA PHE A 666 -62.49 -13.02 9.96
C PHE A 666 -61.61 -12.41 8.88
N VAL A 667 -61.98 -11.22 8.37
CA VAL A 667 -61.20 -10.48 7.37
C VAL A 667 -59.81 -10.11 7.88
N SER A 668 -59.69 -9.70 9.14
CA SER A 668 -58.38 -9.38 9.74
C SER A 668 -57.49 -10.61 9.90
N TRP A 669 -58.07 -11.78 10.24
CA TRP A 669 -57.32 -13.03 10.27
C TRP A 669 -56.74 -13.37 8.90
N ILE A 670 -57.48 -13.16 7.82
CA ILE A 670 -56.96 -13.35 6.46
C ILE A 670 -55.77 -12.41 6.22
N VAL A 671 -55.89 -11.13 6.56
CA VAL A 671 -54.80 -10.15 6.39
C VAL A 671 -53.55 -10.55 7.18
N TYR A 672 -53.70 -10.99 8.43
CA TYR A 672 -52.58 -11.45 9.27
C TYR A 672 -51.92 -12.72 8.74
N ILE A 673 -52.71 -13.68 8.28
CA ILE A 673 -52.19 -14.93 7.70
C ILE A 673 -51.42 -14.62 6.41
N LEU A 674 -51.96 -13.77 5.54
CA LEU A 674 -51.28 -13.34 4.30
C LEU A 674 -49.98 -12.58 4.60
N GLY A 675 -50.00 -11.65 5.57
CA GLY A 675 -48.82 -10.90 5.99
C GLY A 675 -47.73 -11.81 6.59
N CYS A 676 -48.12 -12.75 7.45
CA CYS A 676 -47.20 -13.74 8.01
C CYS A 676 -46.65 -14.67 6.93
N ALA A 677 -47.48 -15.18 6.03
CA ALA A 677 -47.06 -16.04 4.92
C ALA A 677 -46.04 -15.33 4.02
N PHE A 678 -46.26 -14.05 3.71
CA PHE A 678 -45.31 -13.24 2.92
C PHE A 678 -43.93 -13.18 3.59
N LEU A 679 -43.84 -12.85 4.87
CA LEU A 679 -42.57 -12.77 5.60
C LEU A 679 -41.94 -14.15 5.87
N LEU A 680 -42.75 -15.19 6.11
CA LEU A 680 -42.28 -16.56 6.32
C LEU A 680 -41.67 -17.19 5.06
N VAL A 681 -42.05 -16.73 3.86
CA VAL A 681 -41.39 -17.13 2.61
C VAL A 681 -40.12 -16.31 2.35
N LEU A 682 -40.16 -15.00 2.62
CA LEU A 682 -39.04 -14.10 2.36
C LEU A 682 -37.86 -14.27 3.34
N ALA A 683 -38.11 -14.53 4.62
CA ALA A 683 -37.03 -14.64 5.59
C ALA A 683 -36.12 -15.87 5.31
N PRO A 684 -36.62 -17.11 5.15
CA PRO A 684 -35.77 -18.26 4.86
C PRO A 684 -35.03 -18.16 3.52
N SER A 685 -35.65 -17.55 2.50
CA SER A 685 -34.99 -17.33 1.20
C SER A 685 -33.80 -16.37 1.32
N ALA A 686 -33.85 -15.37 2.21
CA ALA A 686 -32.70 -14.52 2.50
C ALA A 686 -31.60 -15.22 3.35
N TRP A 687 -31.97 -16.20 4.18
CA TRP A 687 -31.03 -17.00 4.99
C TRP A 687 -30.36 -18.15 4.22
N ALA A 688 -30.86 -18.51 3.03
CA ALA A 688 -30.41 -19.67 2.27
C ALA A 688 -28.89 -19.69 1.99
N CYS A 689 -28.31 -18.53 1.64
CA CYS A 689 -26.86 -18.38 1.43
C CYS A 689 -26.06 -18.72 2.71
N TYR A 690 -26.42 -18.07 3.82
CA TYR A 690 -25.77 -18.28 5.12
C TYR A 690 -25.84 -19.74 5.60
N ILE A 691 -27.04 -20.33 5.55
CA ILE A 691 -27.28 -21.71 5.98
C ILE A 691 -26.43 -22.69 5.16
N TYR A 692 -26.35 -22.45 3.85
CA TYR A 692 -25.56 -23.28 2.95
C TYR A 692 -24.06 -23.25 3.28
N HIS A 693 -23.50 -22.05 3.52
CA HIS A 693 -22.11 -21.91 3.94
C HIS A 693 -21.83 -22.63 5.26
N HIS A 694 -22.71 -22.48 6.25
CA HIS A 694 -22.52 -23.09 7.56
C HIS A 694 -22.63 -24.62 7.53
N TYR A 695 -23.49 -25.16 6.66
CA TYR A 695 -23.64 -26.61 6.49
C TYR A 695 -22.43 -27.24 5.76
N ARG A 696 -21.92 -26.58 4.71
CA ARG A 696 -20.84 -27.13 3.87
C ARG A 696 -19.45 -26.97 4.46
N ASP A 697 -19.23 -25.91 5.23
CA ASP A 697 -17.94 -25.61 5.86
C ASP A 697 -18.13 -25.17 7.33
N PRO A 698 -18.50 -26.10 8.23
CA PRO A 698 -18.76 -25.78 9.64
C PRO A 698 -17.50 -25.36 10.40
N HIS A 699 -16.31 -25.75 9.94
CA HIS A 699 -15.02 -25.44 10.57
C HIS A 699 -14.27 -24.27 9.92
N ASN A 700 -14.84 -23.65 8.87
CA ASN A 700 -14.25 -22.55 8.11
C ASN A 700 -12.85 -22.89 7.56
N GLU A 701 -12.70 -24.08 6.99
CA GLU A 701 -11.44 -24.57 6.42
C GLU A 701 -11.33 -24.31 4.91
N LEU A 702 -12.45 -24.02 4.22
CA LEU A 702 -12.45 -23.74 2.78
C LEU A 702 -12.38 -22.23 2.49
N ASP A 703 -11.42 -21.86 1.63
CA ASP A 703 -11.29 -20.50 1.09
C ASP A 703 -12.49 -20.09 0.23
N ARG A 704 -13.07 -21.03 -0.54
CA ARG A 704 -14.31 -20.84 -1.31
C ARG A 704 -15.19 -22.06 -1.23
N THR A 705 -16.44 -21.87 -0.81
CA THR A 705 -17.46 -22.91 -0.85
C THR A 705 -18.09 -22.94 -2.25
N PRO A 706 -18.06 -24.07 -2.97
CA PRO A 706 -18.73 -24.16 -4.27
C PRO A 706 -20.25 -24.05 -4.12
N PRO A 707 -20.97 -23.52 -5.12
CA PRO A 707 -22.42 -23.38 -5.06
C PRO A 707 -23.14 -24.74 -4.98
N PRO A 708 -24.40 -24.77 -4.50
CA PRO A 708 -25.18 -26.00 -4.43
C PRO A 708 -25.48 -26.57 -5.82
N GLU A 709 -25.41 -27.90 -5.94
CA GLU A 709 -25.68 -28.63 -7.19
C GLU A 709 -27.19 -28.79 -7.47
N ASN A 710 -28.01 -28.83 -6.42
CA ASN A 710 -29.46 -28.93 -6.53
C ASN A 710 -30.06 -27.63 -7.11
N GLY A 711 -30.83 -27.73 -8.20
CA GLY A 711 -31.38 -26.56 -8.90
C GLY A 711 -32.24 -25.62 -8.03
N VAL A 712 -33.04 -26.16 -7.11
CA VAL A 712 -33.86 -25.35 -6.18
C VAL A 712 -32.99 -24.65 -5.13
N ALA A 713 -32.01 -25.34 -4.56
CA ALA A 713 -31.08 -24.76 -3.60
C ALA A 713 -30.19 -23.69 -4.25
N LEU A 714 -29.79 -23.89 -5.51
CA LEU A 714 -29.06 -22.92 -6.31
C LEU A 714 -29.90 -21.67 -6.60
N ALA A 715 -31.17 -21.84 -6.96
CA ALA A 715 -32.07 -20.72 -7.14
C ALA A 715 -32.18 -19.89 -5.84
N LEU A 716 -32.44 -20.52 -4.70
CA LEU A 716 -32.52 -19.84 -3.40
C LEU A 716 -31.21 -19.16 -3.00
N TYR A 717 -30.07 -19.81 -3.23
CA TYR A 717 -28.74 -19.26 -2.99
C TYR A 717 -28.48 -18.00 -3.83
N LEU A 718 -28.75 -18.05 -5.14
CA LEU A 718 -28.59 -16.91 -6.05
C LEU A 718 -29.56 -15.77 -5.71
N TRP A 719 -30.80 -16.10 -5.30
CA TRP A 719 -31.77 -15.11 -4.83
C TRP A 719 -31.27 -14.39 -3.56
N ALA A 720 -30.75 -15.13 -2.58
CA ALA A 720 -30.17 -14.55 -1.37
C ALA A 720 -29.00 -13.60 -1.69
N GLN A 721 -28.08 -14.01 -2.58
CA GLN A 721 -26.97 -13.15 -3.01
C GLN A 721 -27.46 -11.91 -3.77
N LYS A 722 -28.45 -12.06 -4.65
CA LYS A 722 -29.04 -10.95 -5.41
C LYS A 722 -29.72 -9.93 -4.50
N ILE A 723 -30.40 -10.38 -3.44
CA ILE A 723 -30.98 -9.50 -2.41
C ILE A 723 -29.87 -8.73 -1.70
N ALA A 724 -28.78 -9.38 -1.29
CA ALA A 724 -27.67 -8.69 -0.59
C ALA A 724 -26.97 -7.64 -1.48
N GLN A 725 -26.83 -7.88 -2.78
CA GLN A 725 -26.07 -7.02 -3.70
C GLN A 725 -26.91 -5.93 -4.39
N SER A 726 -28.20 -6.17 -4.66
CA SER A 726 -29.04 -5.27 -5.46
C SER A 726 -29.80 -4.26 -4.60
N VAL A 727 -29.42 -2.98 -4.73
CA VAL A 727 -30.13 -1.84 -4.09
C VAL A 727 -31.61 -1.74 -4.47
N PRO A 728 -32.00 -1.73 -5.77
CA PRO A 728 -33.40 -1.55 -6.11
C PRO A 728 -34.27 -2.68 -5.55
N LEU A 729 -33.74 -3.91 -5.49
CA LEU A 729 -34.42 -5.04 -4.88
C LEU A 729 -34.58 -4.86 -3.36
N ARG A 730 -33.52 -4.42 -2.64
CA ARG A 730 -33.59 -4.12 -1.20
C ARG A 730 -34.59 -3.01 -0.89
N SER A 731 -34.57 -1.92 -1.65
CA SER A 731 -35.51 -0.80 -1.47
C SER A 731 -36.95 -1.23 -1.76
N PHE A 732 -37.17 -2.06 -2.78
CA PHE A 732 -38.48 -2.63 -3.08
C PHE A 732 -38.98 -3.54 -1.94
N LEU A 733 -38.14 -4.45 -1.45
CA LEU A 733 -38.49 -5.34 -0.34
C LEU A 733 -38.78 -4.54 0.94
N TYR A 734 -38.01 -3.49 1.23
CA TYR A 734 -38.28 -2.57 2.33
C TYR A 734 -39.68 -1.94 2.22
N LEU A 735 -40.03 -1.39 1.04
CA LEU A 735 -41.34 -0.78 0.82
C LEU A 735 -42.47 -1.80 0.95
N ALA A 736 -42.30 -3.00 0.40
CA ALA A 736 -43.28 -4.07 0.48
C ALA A 736 -43.52 -4.54 1.93
N VAL A 737 -42.45 -4.76 2.70
CA VAL A 737 -42.55 -5.16 4.12
C VAL A 737 -43.21 -4.07 4.95
N THR A 738 -42.82 -2.81 4.76
CA THR A 738 -43.40 -1.68 5.51
C THR A 738 -44.88 -1.49 5.16
N PHE A 739 -45.25 -1.68 3.89
CA PHE A 739 -46.65 -1.64 3.46
C PHE A 739 -47.47 -2.76 4.10
N VAL A 740 -46.99 -4.01 4.08
CA VAL A 740 -47.69 -5.15 4.71
C VAL A 740 -47.92 -4.91 6.20
N ILE A 741 -46.91 -4.42 6.91
CA ILE A 741 -47.00 -4.13 8.35
C ILE A 741 -47.97 -2.97 8.61
N ALA A 742 -47.97 -1.92 7.78
CA ALA A 742 -48.93 -0.82 7.88
C ALA A 742 -50.38 -1.30 7.64
N VAL A 743 -50.62 -2.13 6.62
CA VAL A 743 -51.95 -2.69 6.34
C VAL A 743 -52.45 -3.53 7.52
N CYS A 744 -51.60 -4.38 8.10
CA CYS A 744 -51.94 -5.14 9.29
C CYS A 744 -52.20 -4.23 10.51
N ALA A 745 -51.47 -3.12 10.66
CA ALA A 745 -51.66 -2.19 11.77
C ALA A 745 -53.05 -1.51 11.75
N PHE A 746 -53.63 -1.27 10.57
CA PHE A 746 -54.92 -0.61 10.42
C PHE A 746 -56.11 -1.57 10.17
N SER A 747 -55.89 -2.84 9.83
CA SER A 747 -56.95 -3.76 9.37
C SER A 747 -58.09 -3.97 10.38
N ASN A 748 -57.77 -4.18 11.65
CA ASN A 748 -58.80 -4.33 12.70
C ASN A 748 -59.64 -3.07 12.87
N THR A 749 -58.99 -1.91 12.85
CA THR A 749 -59.67 -0.63 13.12
C THR A 749 -60.66 -0.22 12.03
N VAL A 750 -60.39 -0.62 10.78
CA VAL A 750 -61.28 -0.34 9.64
C VAL A 750 -62.48 -1.28 9.61
N VAL A 751 -62.29 -2.55 10.03
CA VAL A 751 -63.31 -3.60 9.91
C VAL A 751 -64.19 -3.73 11.17
N SER A 752 -63.67 -3.41 12.36
CA SER A 752 -64.37 -3.68 13.63
C SER A 752 -65.29 -2.56 14.12
N CYS A 753 -65.28 -1.37 13.51
CA CYS A 753 -66.08 -0.22 13.96
C CYS A 753 -67.00 0.34 12.85
N GLU A 754 -67.43 -0.52 11.90
CA GLU A 754 -68.47 -0.20 10.92
C GLU A 754 -69.86 -0.29 11.58
N ASP A 755 -70.66 0.77 11.47
CA ASP A 755 -71.97 0.88 12.13
C ASP A 755 -72.94 -0.23 11.68
N GLY A 756 -73.43 -1.02 12.63
CA GLY A 756 -74.53 -1.92 12.38
C GLY A 756 -75.82 -1.12 12.13
N GLU A 757 -76.18 -0.89 10.87
CA GLU A 757 -77.55 -0.53 10.52
C GLU A 757 -78.50 -1.66 10.96
N SER A 758 -79.31 -1.38 11.98
CA SER A 758 -80.50 -2.18 12.26
C SER A 758 -81.72 -1.26 12.32
N ASN A 759 -82.60 -1.49 11.34
CA ASN A 759 -83.94 -0.93 11.21
C ASN A 759 -84.71 -0.84 12.54
N SER A 760 -85.27 0.34 12.85
CA SER A 760 -86.69 0.48 13.19
C SER A 760 -87.11 1.94 13.36
N ASN A 761 -88.27 2.26 12.78
CA ASN A 761 -89.01 3.50 12.99
C ASN A 761 -89.40 3.66 14.47
N GLY A 762 -89.19 4.84 15.04
CA GLY A 762 -89.84 5.22 16.31
C GLY A 762 -88.93 5.95 17.28
N THR A 763 -89.23 7.23 17.45
CA THR A 763 -88.83 8.15 18.53
C THR A 763 -88.26 7.50 19.80
N ALA A 764 -86.94 7.64 20.03
CA ALA A 764 -86.36 7.87 21.35
C ALA A 764 -84.89 8.31 21.22
N LYS A 765 -84.62 9.60 21.43
CA LYS A 765 -83.31 10.12 21.84
C LYS A 765 -83.00 9.59 23.25
N PHE A 766 -82.61 8.31 23.42
CA PHE A 766 -82.10 7.78 24.70
C PHE A 766 -81.50 6.37 24.52
N ALA A 767 -80.37 6.24 23.80
CA ALA A 767 -79.54 5.01 23.82
C ALA A 767 -78.14 5.22 23.19
N TYR A 768 -77.37 6.23 23.59
CA TYR A 768 -75.97 6.39 23.14
C TYR A 768 -74.93 5.57 23.94
N THR A 769 -75.34 4.78 24.93
CA THR A 769 -74.41 4.15 25.88
C THR A 769 -74.22 2.64 25.71
N LYS A 770 -74.68 2.01 24.63
CA LYS A 770 -74.60 0.54 24.51
C LYS A 770 -74.21 -0.06 23.16
N ILE A 771 -73.57 0.71 22.28
CA ILE A 771 -73.07 0.21 20.98
C ILE A 771 -71.53 -0.01 20.97
N HIS A 772 -70.77 0.60 21.88
CA HIS A 772 -69.29 0.53 21.89
C HIS A 772 -68.65 -0.68 22.62
N GLY A 773 -69.41 -1.71 23.00
CA GLY A 773 -68.86 -2.88 23.74
C GLY A 773 -67.83 -3.75 22.98
N ASN A 774 -67.74 -3.57 21.65
CA ASN A 774 -66.96 -4.41 20.74
C ASN A 774 -65.88 -3.68 19.89
N CYS A 775 -65.68 -2.37 20.05
CA CYS A 775 -64.67 -1.61 19.28
C CYS A 775 -63.31 -1.56 20.02
N GLU A 776 -62.22 -1.44 19.26
CA GLU A 776 -60.83 -1.42 19.74
C GLU A 776 -60.56 -0.17 20.61
N THR A 777 -59.72 -0.28 21.65
CA THR A 777 -59.34 0.91 22.42
C THR A 777 -58.45 1.84 21.58
N PRO A 778 -58.64 3.18 21.60
CA PRO A 778 -57.88 4.13 20.77
C PRO A 778 -56.35 4.04 20.93
N TRP A 779 -55.87 3.66 22.12
CA TRP A 779 -54.45 3.56 22.41
C TRP A 779 -53.77 2.34 21.79
N HIS A 780 -54.43 1.19 21.70
CA HIS A 780 -53.86 0.02 21.01
C HIS A 780 -53.66 0.28 19.51
N VAL A 781 -54.54 1.07 18.88
CA VAL A 781 -54.36 1.55 17.49
C VAL A 781 -53.10 2.41 17.35
N THR A 782 -52.85 3.24 18.35
CA THR A 782 -51.68 4.14 18.41
C THR A 782 -50.39 3.35 18.58
N GLU A 783 -50.42 2.29 19.40
CA GLU A 783 -49.31 1.36 19.60
C GLU A 783 -49.02 0.53 18.34
N ALA A 784 -50.06 0.05 17.65
CA ALA A 784 -49.92 -0.67 16.38
C ALA A 784 -49.29 0.22 15.30
N CYS A 785 -49.71 1.49 15.19
CA CYS A 785 -49.08 2.46 14.29
C CYS A 785 -47.62 2.76 14.70
N SER A 786 -47.36 2.90 16.00
CA SER A 786 -46.01 3.10 16.54
C SER A 786 -45.07 1.95 16.18
N MET A 787 -45.56 0.70 16.24
CA MET A 787 -44.81 -0.49 15.80
C MET A 787 -44.52 -0.48 14.29
N ALA A 788 -45.44 0.02 13.47
CA ALA A 788 -45.21 0.17 12.03
C ALA A 788 -44.10 1.20 11.72
N ILE A 789 -44.07 2.34 12.43
CA ILE A 789 -42.98 3.34 12.33
C ILE A 789 -41.66 2.75 12.81
N LEU A 790 -41.67 2.05 13.94
CA LEU A 790 -40.49 1.39 14.49
C LEU A 790 -39.95 0.28 13.57
N CYS A 791 -40.79 -0.37 12.76
CA CYS A 791 -40.31 -1.33 11.78
C CYS A 791 -39.42 -0.69 10.71
N ALA A 792 -39.65 0.57 10.33
CA ALA A 792 -38.80 1.27 9.35
C ALA A 792 -37.35 1.45 9.86
N MET A 793 -37.18 1.52 11.18
CA MET A 793 -35.88 1.64 11.85
C MET A 793 -34.99 0.41 11.67
N VAL A 794 -35.58 -0.78 11.49
CA VAL A 794 -34.85 -2.06 11.39
C VAL A 794 -33.85 -2.05 10.22
N PHE A 795 -34.17 -1.37 9.12
CA PHE A 795 -33.39 -1.41 7.87
C PHE A 795 -32.22 -0.41 7.85
N LEU A 796 -31.11 -0.71 8.52
CA LEU A 796 -30.03 0.25 8.79
C LEU A 796 -29.28 0.83 7.57
N LYS A 797 -29.29 0.14 6.41
CA LYS A 797 -28.59 0.57 5.19
C LYS A 797 -29.51 1.01 4.04
N THR A 798 -30.78 1.25 4.34
CA THR A 798 -31.72 1.88 3.39
C THR A 798 -31.59 3.40 3.49
N HIS A 799 -31.65 4.09 2.35
CA HIS A 799 -31.48 5.54 2.29
C HIS A 799 -32.50 6.29 3.17
N PHE A 800 -32.03 7.22 4.00
CA PHE A 800 -32.85 7.88 5.01
C PHE A 800 -34.03 8.69 4.43
N VAL A 801 -33.90 9.26 3.22
CA VAL A 801 -34.99 10.00 2.56
C VAL A 801 -36.17 9.08 2.23
N LEU A 802 -35.89 7.85 1.79
CA LEU A 802 -36.96 6.88 1.50
C LEU A 802 -37.74 6.56 2.79
N LYS A 803 -37.02 6.38 3.89
CA LYS A 803 -37.62 6.16 5.22
C LYS A 803 -38.42 7.36 5.71
N LEU A 804 -37.89 8.58 5.54
CA LEU A 804 -38.59 9.81 5.90
C LEU A 804 -39.91 9.94 5.15
N VAL A 805 -39.92 9.71 3.84
CA VAL A 805 -41.14 9.77 3.02
C VAL A 805 -42.14 8.70 3.48
N THR A 806 -41.70 7.45 3.70
CA THR A 806 -42.58 6.39 4.21
C THR A 806 -43.18 6.73 5.58
N ASN A 807 -42.37 7.25 6.51
CA ASN A 807 -42.83 7.63 7.84
C ASN A 807 -43.76 8.86 7.83
N LEU A 808 -43.53 9.84 6.94
CA LEU A 808 -44.44 10.97 6.78
C LEU A 808 -45.79 10.56 6.17
N ILE A 809 -45.79 9.63 5.21
CA ILE A 809 -47.02 9.06 4.66
C ILE A 809 -47.79 8.33 5.76
N LEU A 810 -47.11 7.48 6.55
CA LEU A 810 -47.73 6.74 7.64
C LEU A 810 -48.30 7.67 8.72
N LEU A 811 -47.55 8.72 9.09
CA LEU A 811 -48.01 9.75 10.03
C LEU A 811 -49.22 10.52 9.48
N GLY A 812 -49.22 10.86 8.19
CA GLY A 812 -50.33 11.55 7.52
C GLY A 812 -51.59 10.70 7.47
N VAL A 813 -51.46 9.40 7.14
CA VAL A 813 -52.57 8.44 7.16
C VAL A 813 -53.13 8.30 8.58
N TYR A 814 -52.26 8.19 9.58
CA TYR A 814 -52.67 8.10 10.97
C TYR A 814 -53.37 9.39 11.46
N ALA A 815 -52.84 10.56 11.11
CA ALA A 815 -53.46 11.84 11.46
C ALA A 815 -54.84 12.01 10.81
N TRP A 816 -54.99 11.62 9.54
CA TRP A 816 -56.28 11.55 8.88
C TRP A 816 -57.23 10.60 9.64
N PHE A 817 -56.76 9.41 9.99
CA PHE A 817 -57.56 8.44 10.73
C PHE A 817 -58.08 8.95 12.08
N VAL A 818 -57.23 9.64 12.85
CA VAL A 818 -57.59 10.23 14.16
C VAL A 818 -58.58 11.39 14.03
N TRP A 819 -58.52 12.18 12.96
CA TRP A 819 -59.30 13.42 12.85
C TRP A 819 -60.58 13.30 12.01
N THR A 820 -60.64 12.35 11.08
CA THR A 820 -61.77 12.20 10.15
C THR A 820 -62.48 10.86 10.30
N ALA A 821 -61.78 9.74 10.13
CA ALA A 821 -62.41 8.42 10.03
C ALA A 821 -63.02 7.94 11.35
N ASN A 822 -62.34 8.17 12.47
CA ASN A 822 -62.75 7.70 13.80
C ASN A 822 -62.65 8.79 14.88
N ALA A 823 -62.99 10.04 14.52
CA ALA A 823 -62.82 11.20 15.40
C ALA A 823 -63.53 11.06 16.76
N ASP A 824 -64.71 10.42 16.78
CA ASP A 824 -65.51 10.21 17.99
C ASP A 824 -64.87 9.18 18.94
N LEU A 825 -64.22 8.15 18.39
CA LEU A 825 -63.48 7.14 19.15
C LEU A 825 -62.25 7.74 19.84
N PHE A 826 -61.47 8.57 19.12
CA PHE A 826 -60.27 9.19 19.69
C PHE A 826 -60.57 10.38 20.62
N SER A 827 -61.65 11.12 20.40
CA SER A 827 -62.05 12.22 21.30
C SER A 827 -62.65 11.76 22.63
N SER A 828 -63.23 10.56 22.66
CA SER A 828 -63.71 9.91 23.90
C SER A 828 -62.64 9.12 24.65
N GLY A 829 -61.43 9.01 24.09
CA GLY A 829 -60.29 8.31 24.70
C GLY A 829 -59.66 9.04 25.90
N VAL A 830 -58.84 8.31 26.66
CA VAL A 830 -58.08 8.86 27.80
C VAL A 830 -56.95 9.76 27.29
N GLY A 831 -56.87 11.01 27.77
CA GLY A 831 -55.81 11.96 27.44
C GLY A 831 -54.54 11.83 28.30
N THR A 832 -53.51 12.59 27.93
CA THR A 832 -52.23 12.66 28.67
C THR A 832 -52.18 13.77 29.71
N ASN A 833 -52.88 14.89 29.46
CA ASN A 833 -52.96 16.04 30.36
C ASN A 833 -54.42 16.48 30.55
N PRO A 834 -54.78 17.07 31.71
CA PRO A 834 -56.12 17.61 31.95
C PRO A 834 -56.47 18.70 30.94
N GLY A 835 -57.68 18.65 30.38
CA GLY A 835 -58.19 19.69 29.47
C GLY A 835 -57.60 19.68 28.05
N LEU A 836 -56.62 18.82 27.76
CA LEU A 836 -56.12 18.57 26.41
C LEU A 836 -56.97 17.50 25.73
N ASP A 837 -57.46 17.77 24.51
CA ASP A 837 -58.19 16.78 23.72
C ASP A 837 -57.30 15.55 23.45
N ALA A 838 -57.82 14.35 23.73
CA ALA A 838 -57.09 13.09 23.63
C ALA A 838 -56.52 12.88 22.21
N ARG A 839 -57.17 13.40 21.16
CA ARG A 839 -56.68 13.37 19.77
C ARG A 839 -55.27 13.95 19.63
N TRP A 840 -54.97 15.05 20.33
CA TRP A 840 -53.62 15.64 20.31
C TRP A 840 -52.60 14.77 21.04
N SER A 841 -53.00 14.09 22.12
CA SER A 841 -52.13 13.19 22.88
C SER A 841 -51.63 12.02 22.01
N HIS A 842 -52.54 11.43 21.22
CA HIS A 842 -52.25 10.37 20.26
C HIS A 842 -51.31 10.83 19.14
N LEU A 843 -51.60 11.99 18.53
CA LEU A 843 -50.76 12.54 17.46
C LEU A 843 -49.36 12.91 17.97
N MET A 844 -49.24 13.43 19.19
CA MET A 844 -47.96 13.78 19.80
C MET A 844 -47.05 12.57 19.97
N LEU A 845 -47.56 11.45 20.47
CA LEU A 845 -46.78 10.22 20.66
C LEU A 845 -46.16 9.73 19.34
N VAL A 846 -47.01 9.57 18.32
CA VAL A 846 -46.59 9.05 17.00
C VAL A 846 -45.65 10.03 16.30
N SER A 847 -45.92 11.34 16.40
CA SER A 847 -45.05 12.38 15.85
C SER A 847 -43.69 12.41 16.53
N PHE A 848 -43.65 12.31 17.86
CA PHE A 848 -42.37 12.32 18.59
C PHE A 848 -41.52 11.09 18.22
N LEU A 849 -42.14 9.91 18.19
CA LEU A 849 -41.48 8.67 17.79
C LEU A 849 -40.93 8.75 16.35
N ALA A 850 -41.72 9.29 15.41
CA ALA A 850 -41.28 9.47 14.02
C ALA A 850 -40.08 10.41 13.90
N ILE A 851 -40.06 11.51 14.67
CA ILE A 851 -38.94 12.47 14.70
C ILE A 851 -37.70 11.79 15.31
N CYS A 852 -37.84 11.03 16.40
CA CYS A 852 -36.76 10.25 17.00
C CYS A 852 -36.13 9.28 16.00
N VAL A 853 -36.95 8.47 15.33
CA VAL A 853 -36.49 7.51 14.31
C VAL A 853 -35.78 8.23 13.16
N HIS A 854 -36.32 9.35 12.68
CA HIS A 854 -35.68 10.13 11.61
C HIS A 854 -34.27 10.61 11.97
N PHE A 855 -34.06 11.13 13.18
CA PHE A 855 -32.73 11.57 13.60
C PHE A 855 -31.74 10.40 13.74
N ILE A 856 -32.20 9.23 14.19
CA ILE A 856 -31.39 8.02 14.28
C ILE A 856 -30.99 7.56 12.88
N ASP A 857 -31.94 7.45 11.97
CA ASP A 857 -31.70 7.03 10.58
C ASP A 857 -30.75 7.98 9.85
N ARG A 858 -30.93 9.29 10.04
CA ARG A 858 -30.04 10.30 9.44
C ARG A 858 -28.61 10.17 9.97
N GLN A 859 -28.42 9.94 11.27
CA GLN A 859 -27.08 9.77 11.85
C GLN A 859 -26.43 8.46 11.39
N ALA A 860 -27.20 7.37 11.26
CA ALA A 860 -26.71 6.11 10.73
C ALA A 860 -26.25 6.23 9.27
N ASP A 861 -27.02 6.90 8.40
CA ASP A 861 -26.64 7.13 7.01
C ASP A 861 -25.39 8.03 6.89
N TYR A 862 -25.28 9.07 7.73
CA TYR A 862 -24.09 9.92 7.78
C TYR A 862 -22.82 9.12 8.14
N MET A 863 -22.89 8.22 9.11
CA MET A 863 -21.75 7.34 9.47
C MET A 863 -21.35 6.43 8.32
N ASN A 864 -22.32 5.79 7.65
CA ASN A 864 -22.05 4.94 6.48
C ASN A 864 -21.36 5.72 5.34
N ARG A 865 -21.76 6.97 5.11
CA ARG A 865 -21.17 7.86 4.09
C ARG A 865 -19.76 8.31 4.48
N LEU A 866 -19.53 8.63 5.75
CA LEU A 866 -18.20 9.00 6.26
C LEU A 866 -17.21 7.84 6.11
N ASP A 867 -17.63 6.62 6.48
CA ASP A 867 -16.82 5.41 6.32
C ASP A 867 -16.47 5.14 4.85
N PHE A 868 -17.41 5.39 3.93
CA PHE A 868 -17.15 5.27 2.50
C PHE A 868 -16.10 6.27 2.00
N ILE A 869 -16.15 7.54 2.44
CA ILE A 869 -15.16 8.55 2.06
C ILE A 869 -13.76 8.13 2.51
N TRP A 870 -13.61 7.69 3.76
CA TRP A 870 -12.31 7.25 4.28
C TRP A 870 -11.79 6.01 3.58
N LYS A 871 -12.65 5.02 3.34
CA LYS A 871 -12.25 3.83 2.58
C LYS A 871 -11.70 4.21 1.21
N ARG A 872 -12.31 5.19 0.53
CA ARG A 872 -11.82 5.68 -0.76
C ARG A 872 -10.52 6.48 -0.65
N GLN A 873 -10.38 7.33 0.36
CA GLN A 873 -9.13 8.09 0.58
C GLN A 873 -7.94 7.15 0.80
N LEU A 874 -8.11 6.15 1.67
CA LEU A 874 -7.07 5.15 1.94
C LEU A 874 -6.75 4.31 0.69
N MET A 875 -7.75 3.94 -0.10
CA MET A 875 -7.55 3.22 -1.36
C MET A 875 -6.82 4.07 -2.40
N ALA A 876 -7.09 5.37 -2.47
CA ALA A 876 -6.37 6.29 -3.37
C ALA A 876 -4.91 6.47 -2.95
N GLU A 877 -4.64 6.63 -1.65
CA GLU A 877 -3.27 6.65 -1.10
C GLU A 877 -2.54 5.34 -1.37
N GLN A 878 -3.23 4.20 -1.23
CA GLN A 878 -2.67 2.88 -1.55
C GLN A 878 -2.35 2.74 -3.04
N GLU A 879 -3.23 3.22 -3.93
CA GLU A 879 -3.00 3.22 -5.37
C GLU A 879 -1.78 4.11 -5.73
N GLU A 880 -1.68 5.32 -5.18
CA GLU A 880 -0.54 6.21 -5.37
C GLU A 880 0.78 5.60 -4.85
N ALA A 881 0.73 4.98 -3.67
CA ALA A 881 1.89 4.27 -3.12
C ALA A 881 2.30 3.09 -4.01
N SER A 882 1.33 2.33 -4.54
CA SER A 882 1.59 1.17 -5.40
C SER A 882 2.18 1.55 -6.77
N THR A 883 1.69 2.64 -7.37
CA THR A 883 2.20 3.16 -8.63
C THR A 883 3.62 3.68 -8.44
N THR A 884 3.86 4.46 -7.39
CA THR A 884 5.20 4.96 -7.06
C THR A 884 6.20 3.84 -6.79
N ARG A 885 5.77 2.81 -6.05
CA ARG A 885 6.54 1.59 -5.81
C ARG A 885 6.89 0.89 -7.12
N THR A 886 5.92 0.74 -8.02
CA THR A 886 6.16 0.12 -9.33
C THR A 886 7.21 0.88 -10.14
N VAL A 887 7.14 2.22 -10.15
CA VAL A 887 8.15 3.09 -10.79
C VAL A 887 9.52 2.92 -10.12
N ASN A 888 9.59 2.91 -8.78
CA ASN A 888 10.85 2.66 -8.06
C ASN A 888 11.45 1.28 -8.40
N LYS A 889 10.63 0.22 -8.49
CA LYS A 889 11.10 -1.11 -8.93
C LYS A 889 11.61 -1.12 -10.36
N MET A 890 10.93 -0.43 -11.29
CA MET A 890 11.42 -0.28 -12.67
C MET A 890 12.81 0.38 -12.67
N LEU A 891 12.98 1.45 -11.91
CA LEU A 891 14.24 2.16 -11.76
C LEU A 891 15.34 1.26 -11.17
N LEU A 892 15.05 0.56 -10.08
CA LEU A 892 16.01 -0.33 -9.43
C LEU A 892 16.43 -1.50 -10.32
N ARG A 893 15.49 -2.10 -11.08
CA ARG A 893 15.79 -3.14 -12.08
C ARG A 893 16.54 -2.61 -13.29
N ASN A 894 16.42 -1.31 -13.60
CA ASN A 894 17.23 -0.70 -14.64
C ASN A 894 18.68 -0.48 -14.16
N ILE A 895 18.90 -0.20 -12.88
CA ILE A 895 20.23 0.08 -12.31
C ILE A 895 20.97 -1.22 -11.98
N LEU A 896 20.33 -2.15 -11.27
CA LEU A 896 20.90 -3.42 -10.83
C LEU A 896 20.46 -4.57 -11.74
N PRO A 897 21.27 -5.63 -11.92
CA PRO A 897 20.80 -6.87 -12.56
C PRO A 897 19.53 -7.40 -11.87
N ASN A 898 18.61 -8.00 -12.64
CA ASN A 898 17.33 -8.47 -12.11
C ASN A 898 17.48 -9.41 -10.91
N HIS A 899 18.44 -10.34 -11.00
CA HIS A 899 18.70 -11.32 -9.95
C HIS A 899 19.30 -10.71 -8.68
N VAL A 900 20.11 -9.65 -8.83
CA VAL A 900 20.66 -8.88 -7.70
C VAL A 900 19.57 -8.04 -7.06
N ALA A 901 18.76 -7.36 -7.87
CA ALA A 901 17.67 -6.51 -7.40
C ALA A 901 16.69 -7.30 -6.53
N GLU A 902 16.35 -8.53 -6.91
CA GLU A 902 15.47 -9.41 -6.12
C GLU A 902 16.04 -9.73 -4.74
N VAL A 903 17.35 -9.94 -4.63
CA VAL A 903 18.04 -10.18 -3.35
C VAL A 903 18.08 -8.94 -2.46
N TYR A 904 18.22 -7.75 -3.03
CA TYR A 904 18.22 -6.48 -2.26
C TYR A 904 16.80 -5.96 -1.97
N LEU A 905 15.79 -6.40 -2.72
CA LEU A 905 14.37 -6.09 -2.48
C LEU A 905 13.70 -7.07 -1.51
N ASP A 906 14.34 -8.20 -1.16
CA ASP A 906 13.81 -9.14 -0.18
C ASP A 906 14.01 -8.62 1.25
N MET A 907 12.89 -8.27 1.89
CA MET A 907 12.84 -7.79 3.27
C MET A 907 13.23 -8.85 4.31
N ASN A 908 13.32 -10.13 3.91
CA ASN A 908 13.75 -11.21 4.80
C ASN A 908 15.26 -11.46 4.77
N ARG A 909 16.01 -10.73 3.94
CA ARG A 909 17.46 -10.92 3.82
C ARG A 909 18.19 -10.53 5.12
N PRO A 910 19.17 -11.32 5.56
CA PRO A 910 20.14 -10.90 6.57
C PRO A 910 21.01 -9.74 6.05
N HIS A 911 20.99 -8.59 6.72
CA HIS A 911 21.78 -7.41 6.34
C HIS A 911 23.30 -7.67 6.27
N ASP A 912 23.81 -8.70 6.97
CA ASP A 912 25.24 -9.06 7.00
C ASP A 912 25.72 -9.90 5.80
N GLU A 913 24.83 -10.39 4.93
CA GLU A 913 25.21 -11.30 3.84
C GLU A 913 25.51 -10.50 2.56
N LEU A 914 26.78 -10.39 2.19
CA LEU A 914 27.24 -9.70 0.98
C LEU A 914 26.96 -10.54 -0.28
N PHE A 915 26.36 -9.91 -1.30
CA PHE A 915 26.10 -10.60 -2.56
C PHE A 915 27.41 -10.80 -3.34
N HIS A 916 27.71 -12.06 -3.65
CA HIS A 916 28.84 -12.44 -4.48
C HIS A 916 28.55 -13.77 -5.21
N GLU A 917 28.98 -13.86 -6.46
CA GLU A 917 28.87 -15.06 -7.30
C GLU A 917 30.16 -15.26 -8.12
N GLU A 918 30.50 -16.51 -8.39
CA GLU A 918 31.61 -16.86 -9.28
C GLU A 918 31.02 -17.57 -10.51
N TYR A 919 31.41 -17.11 -11.69
CA TYR A 919 31.00 -17.68 -12.97
C TYR A 919 32.21 -18.26 -13.68
N GLU A 920 32.10 -19.51 -14.14
CA GLU A 920 33.23 -20.16 -14.80
C GLU A 920 33.38 -19.80 -16.27
N TYR A 921 32.26 -19.51 -16.94
CA TYR A 921 32.21 -19.37 -18.39
C TYR A 921 31.40 -18.15 -18.80
N VAL A 922 32.08 -17.01 -18.90
CA VAL A 922 31.48 -15.73 -19.30
C VAL A 922 32.30 -15.11 -20.42
N ALA A 923 31.62 -14.56 -21.42
CA ALA A 923 32.24 -13.73 -22.45
C ALA A 923 32.12 -12.25 -22.05
N VAL A 924 33.21 -11.50 -22.13
CA VAL A 924 33.29 -10.07 -21.78
C VAL A 924 33.78 -9.28 -22.99
N MET A 925 33.14 -8.14 -23.23
CA MET A 925 33.43 -7.23 -24.34
C MET A 925 33.67 -5.81 -23.84
N PHE A 926 34.70 -5.18 -24.39
CA PHE A 926 34.92 -3.74 -24.35
C PHE A 926 34.83 -3.19 -25.76
N ALA A 927 33.98 -2.19 -25.98
CA ALA A 927 33.80 -1.53 -27.27
C ALA A 927 34.02 -0.03 -27.11
N SER A 928 35.12 0.49 -27.64
CA SER A 928 35.50 1.90 -27.54
C SER A 928 35.30 2.64 -28.87
N LEU A 929 34.76 3.85 -28.82
CA LEU A 929 34.73 4.76 -29.97
C LEU A 929 36.13 5.29 -30.28
N ALA A 930 36.65 5.00 -31.47
CA ALA A 930 37.90 5.53 -31.98
C ALA A 930 37.64 6.87 -32.68
N GLY A 931 38.49 7.86 -32.40
CA GLY A 931 38.38 9.21 -32.96
C GLY A 931 37.37 10.11 -32.25
N TYR A 932 36.64 9.60 -31.24
CA TYR A 932 35.83 10.43 -30.36
C TYR A 932 36.73 11.04 -29.27
N SER A 933 36.87 12.35 -29.28
CA SER A 933 37.41 13.09 -28.13
C SER A 933 36.39 14.17 -27.76
N LEU A 934 36.14 14.34 -26.47
CA LEU A 934 35.27 15.43 -26.00
C LEU A 934 35.87 16.83 -26.25
N HIS A 935 37.10 16.93 -26.78
CA HIS A 935 37.95 18.13 -26.66
C HIS A 935 38.64 18.59 -27.94
N ASP A 936 38.56 17.87 -29.07
CA ASP A 936 39.16 18.34 -30.32
C ASP A 936 38.39 19.54 -30.92
N ASP A 937 37.15 19.80 -30.46
CA ASP A 937 36.35 20.95 -30.89
C ASP A 937 36.69 22.27 -30.16
N GLU A 938 37.39 22.25 -29.01
CA GLU A 938 37.83 23.49 -28.33
C GLU A 938 38.89 24.25 -29.12
N ALA A 939 39.73 23.54 -29.91
CA ALA A 939 40.80 24.17 -30.69
C ALA A 939 40.30 24.84 -31.98
N GLY A 940 39.10 24.49 -32.46
CA GLY A 940 38.47 25.11 -33.63
C GLY A 940 37.46 26.22 -33.28
N ALA A 941 37.01 26.28 -32.03
CA ALA A 941 35.98 27.23 -31.58
C ALA A 941 36.52 28.61 -31.14
N GLU A 942 37.84 28.84 -31.17
CA GLU A 942 38.40 30.18 -30.95
C GLU A 942 38.08 31.16 -32.10
N GLU A 943 37.65 30.67 -33.28
CA GLU A 943 37.35 31.53 -34.43
C GLU A 943 35.89 32.04 -34.50
N ASP A 944 34.91 31.40 -33.85
CA ASP A 944 33.47 31.70 -34.07
C ASP A 944 32.68 32.19 -32.84
N GLY A 945 33.31 32.39 -31.67
CA GLY A 945 32.68 33.07 -30.52
C GLY A 945 31.46 32.36 -29.88
N LEU A 946 31.07 31.16 -30.35
CA LEU A 946 30.12 30.29 -29.67
C LEU A 946 30.89 29.27 -28.82
N GLN A 947 30.89 29.52 -27.50
CA GLN A 947 31.44 28.63 -26.49
C GLN A 947 30.55 27.38 -26.35
N ASP A 948 30.79 26.33 -27.15
CA ASP A 948 30.16 25.02 -26.93
C ASP A 948 30.93 24.27 -25.83
N ASP A 949 30.37 24.26 -24.62
CA ASP A 949 30.93 23.69 -23.37
C ASP A 949 31.11 22.15 -23.40
N GLY A 950 31.28 21.52 -24.56
CA GLY A 950 31.34 20.05 -24.72
C GLY A 950 29.97 19.34 -24.61
N LEU A 951 28.88 20.11 -24.47
CA LEU A 951 27.52 19.58 -24.34
C LEU A 951 27.02 18.96 -25.66
N GLY A 952 27.40 19.53 -26.81
CA GLY A 952 27.12 18.96 -28.14
C GLY A 952 27.67 17.54 -28.29
N GLY A 953 28.96 17.36 -27.97
CA GLY A 953 29.62 16.05 -28.02
C GLY A 953 28.99 15.02 -27.08
N LEU A 954 28.54 15.42 -25.89
CA LEU A 954 27.89 14.52 -24.93
C LEU A 954 26.48 14.12 -25.37
N LYS A 955 25.74 15.00 -26.04
CA LYS A 955 24.43 14.66 -26.64
C LYS A 955 24.58 13.58 -27.71
N LEU A 956 25.57 13.73 -28.59
CA LEU A 956 25.87 12.74 -29.62
C LEU A 956 26.28 11.39 -29.01
N LEU A 957 27.11 11.40 -27.98
CA LEU A 957 27.46 10.17 -27.25
C LEU A 957 26.24 9.51 -26.62
N ASN A 958 25.34 10.30 -26.02
CA ASN A 958 24.10 9.78 -25.46
C ASN A 958 23.19 9.14 -26.51
N GLU A 959 23.14 9.71 -27.72
CA GLU A 959 22.39 9.13 -28.85
C GLU A 959 22.98 7.80 -29.28
N ILE A 960 24.29 7.73 -29.52
CA ILE A 960 25.01 6.50 -29.88
C ILE A 960 24.77 5.40 -28.83
N ILE A 961 24.93 5.72 -27.55
CA ILE A 961 24.77 4.75 -26.47
C ILE A 961 23.31 4.35 -26.29
N THR A 962 22.35 5.26 -26.52
CA THR A 962 20.93 4.92 -26.50
C THR A 962 20.57 3.93 -27.61
N ASP A 963 21.15 4.08 -28.79
CA ASP A 963 20.92 3.13 -29.89
C ASP A 963 21.61 1.79 -29.65
N PHE A 964 22.78 1.76 -29.02
CA PHE A 964 23.38 0.51 -28.55
C PHE A 964 22.52 -0.17 -27.47
N ASP A 965 21.92 0.61 -26.56
CA ASP A 965 21.03 0.09 -25.53
C ASP A 965 19.73 -0.49 -26.13
N LYS A 966 19.23 0.04 -27.25
CA LYS A 966 18.04 -0.50 -27.94
C LYS A 966 18.25 -1.96 -28.38
N LEU A 967 19.46 -2.31 -28.80
CA LEU A 967 19.82 -3.67 -29.23
C LEU A 967 19.64 -4.70 -28.09
N LEU A 968 19.74 -4.29 -26.82
CA LEU A 968 19.55 -5.20 -25.67
C LEU A 968 18.10 -5.69 -25.53
N PHE A 969 17.14 -5.00 -26.14
CA PHE A 969 15.72 -5.40 -26.10
C PHE A 969 15.37 -6.43 -27.18
N ASP A 970 16.27 -6.72 -28.13
CA ASP A 970 16.08 -7.78 -29.10
C ASP A 970 16.17 -9.16 -28.45
N ASN A 971 15.29 -10.07 -28.85
CA ASN A 971 15.25 -11.43 -28.32
C ASN A 971 16.55 -12.21 -28.56
N GLU A 972 17.35 -11.87 -29.59
CA GLU A 972 18.66 -12.48 -29.84
C GLU A 972 19.69 -12.12 -28.76
N PHE A 973 19.58 -10.94 -28.14
CA PHE A 973 20.57 -10.39 -27.21
C PHE A 973 20.11 -10.35 -25.74
N HIS A 974 19.00 -11.00 -25.38
CA HIS A 974 18.47 -11.03 -24.00
C HIS A 974 19.46 -11.55 -22.93
N ARG A 975 20.50 -12.28 -23.34
CA ARG A 975 21.57 -12.84 -22.48
C ARG A 975 22.77 -11.90 -22.32
N VAL A 976 22.82 -10.84 -23.13
CA VAL A 976 23.85 -9.80 -23.07
C VAL A 976 23.45 -8.82 -21.99
N GLU A 977 24.30 -8.68 -20.98
CA GLU A 977 24.11 -7.72 -19.91
C GLU A 977 25.14 -6.59 -20.04
N LYS A 978 24.63 -5.36 -20.18
CA LYS A 978 25.44 -4.15 -20.05
C LYS A 978 25.94 -4.05 -18.60
N ILE A 979 27.25 -3.88 -18.43
CA ILE A 979 27.87 -3.71 -17.11
C ILE A 979 27.94 -2.23 -16.76
N LYS A 980 28.61 -1.44 -17.62
CA LYS A 980 28.79 0.00 -17.43
C LYS A 980 29.19 0.68 -18.73
N VAL A 981 29.11 2.01 -18.74
CA VAL A 981 29.79 2.86 -19.72
C VAL A 981 30.88 3.62 -18.98
N ALA A 982 32.10 3.61 -19.50
CA ALA A 982 33.24 4.30 -18.93
C ALA A 982 33.81 5.28 -19.97
N GLY A 983 33.52 6.57 -19.81
CA GLY A 983 33.83 7.56 -20.85
C GLY A 983 33.04 7.26 -22.11
N TYR A 984 33.73 6.86 -23.18
CA TYR A 984 33.18 6.47 -24.48
C TYR A 984 33.35 4.96 -24.77
N THR A 985 33.62 4.16 -23.73
CA THR A 985 33.75 2.70 -23.82
C THR A 985 32.51 2.01 -23.27
N TYR A 986 31.88 1.18 -24.09
CA TYR A 986 30.74 0.33 -23.73
C TYR A 986 31.23 -1.03 -23.24
N MET A 987 30.88 -1.41 -22.02
CA MET A 987 31.24 -2.69 -21.41
C MET A 987 30.01 -3.60 -21.28
N ALA A 988 30.10 -4.80 -21.85
CA ALA A 988 29.04 -5.80 -21.79
C ALA A 988 29.59 -7.20 -21.51
N ALA A 989 28.79 -8.05 -20.90
CA ALA A 989 29.11 -9.44 -20.65
C ALA A 989 27.94 -10.35 -21.05
N CYS A 990 28.23 -11.60 -21.40
CA CYS A 990 27.23 -12.62 -21.73
C CYS A 990 27.51 -13.88 -20.92
N GLY A 991 26.48 -14.40 -20.24
CA GLY A 991 26.59 -15.61 -19.39
C GLY A 991 26.48 -15.38 -17.87
N LEU A 992 25.96 -14.23 -17.42
CA LEU A 992 25.76 -13.90 -15.99
C LEU A 992 24.37 -14.35 -15.47
N GLU A 993 23.87 -15.51 -15.93
CA GLU A 993 22.56 -16.04 -15.53
C GLU A 993 22.63 -16.75 -14.15
N PRO A 994 21.68 -16.53 -13.23
CA PRO A 994 21.70 -17.14 -11.89
C PRO A 994 21.47 -18.65 -11.93
N GLY A 995 22.09 -19.39 -11.01
CA GLY A 995 21.76 -20.79 -10.73
C GLY A 995 22.52 -21.84 -11.56
N ARG A 996 23.46 -21.46 -12.44
CA ARG A 996 24.35 -22.40 -13.14
C ARG A 996 25.68 -22.62 -12.41
N ARG A 997 25.65 -23.01 -11.13
CA ARG A 997 26.86 -23.33 -10.36
C ARG A 997 27.60 -24.60 -10.84
N ASP A 998 26.98 -25.45 -11.68
CA ASP A 998 27.51 -26.78 -12.03
C ASP A 998 27.58 -27.06 -13.55
N SER A 999 27.94 -26.09 -14.39
CA SER A 999 28.02 -26.32 -15.86
C SER A 999 29.35 -26.86 -16.37
N ALA A 1000 30.34 -27.12 -15.51
CA ALA A 1000 31.50 -27.94 -15.88
C ALA A 1000 31.10 -29.39 -16.26
N ALA A 1001 29.94 -29.88 -15.81
CA ALA A 1001 29.47 -31.25 -16.07
C ALA A 1001 28.53 -31.39 -17.30
N SER A 1002 28.12 -30.30 -17.94
CA SER A 1002 27.16 -30.34 -19.06
C SER A 1002 27.79 -30.33 -20.45
N HIS A 1003 29.12 -30.30 -20.58
CA HIS A 1003 29.76 -30.45 -21.89
C HIS A 1003 29.88 -31.90 -22.40
N GLU A 1004 29.62 -32.91 -21.55
CA GLU A 1004 29.71 -34.33 -21.95
C GLU A 1004 28.38 -35.10 -21.96
N SER A 1005 27.29 -34.59 -21.36
CA SER A 1005 26.06 -35.37 -21.13
C SER A 1005 24.82 -34.99 -21.96
N SER A 1006 24.87 -33.96 -22.80
CA SER A 1006 23.72 -33.54 -23.64
C SER A 1006 23.82 -34.03 -25.09
N ARG A 1007 23.96 -35.34 -25.29
CA ARG A 1007 23.79 -35.99 -26.60
C ARG A 1007 22.53 -36.85 -26.72
N SER A 1008 21.69 -36.93 -25.70
CA SER A 1008 20.49 -37.78 -25.74
C SER A 1008 19.32 -37.22 -24.94
N SER A 1009 18.48 -36.42 -25.60
CA SER A 1009 17.02 -36.46 -25.43
C SER A 1009 16.37 -35.38 -26.29
N SER A 1010 15.83 -35.80 -27.43
CA SER A 1010 14.92 -35.02 -28.27
C SER A 1010 13.49 -35.16 -27.75
N SER A 1011 12.78 -34.04 -27.57
CA SER A 1011 11.39 -33.89 -28.05
C SER A 1011 10.82 -32.48 -27.79
N GLN A 1012 10.60 -31.77 -28.91
CA GLN A 1012 9.55 -30.78 -29.20
C GLN A 1012 9.52 -29.43 -28.45
N GLY A 1013 9.93 -28.38 -29.18
CA GLY A 1013 9.54 -26.98 -28.95
C GLY A 1013 10.69 -25.98 -29.04
N SER A 1014 10.91 -25.41 -30.23
CA SER A 1014 11.95 -24.43 -30.61
C SER A 1014 13.39 -24.97 -30.75
N VAL A 1015 13.86 -25.02 -32.00
CA VAL A 1015 15.26 -25.26 -32.36
C VAL A 1015 16.04 -23.96 -32.10
N GLN A 1016 16.23 -23.61 -30.83
CA GLN A 1016 17.26 -22.63 -30.48
C GLN A 1016 18.57 -23.43 -30.40
N GLN A 1017 19.37 -23.40 -31.46
CA GLN A 1017 20.77 -23.83 -31.36
C GLN A 1017 21.36 -23.13 -30.13
N ASN A 1018 21.86 -23.91 -29.17
CA ASN A 1018 22.43 -23.41 -27.93
C ASN A 1018 23.75 -22.70 -28.26
N THR A 1019 23.63 -21.48 -28.78
CA THR A 1019 24.72 -20.67 -29.30
C THR A 1019 25.61 -20.24 -28.15
N ASP A 1020 26.92 -20.40 -28.34
CA ASP A 1020 27.92 -20.04 -27.35
C ASP A 1020 27.84 -18.55 -26.99
N HIS A 1021 28.03 -18.22 -25.72
CA HIS A 1021 28.00 -16.85 -25.21
C HIS A 1021 28.94 -15.91 -25.98
N THR A 1022 30.10 -16.43 -26.38
CA THR A 1022 31.12 -15.69 -27.13
C THR A 1022 30.64 -15.33 -28.54
N VAL A 1023 29.88 -16.22 -29.18
CA VAL A 1023 29.29 -15.98 -30.52
C VAL A 1023 28.17 -14.94 -30.43
N VAL A 1024 27.30 -15.04 -29.42
CA VAL A 1024 26.25 -14.05 -29.17
C VAL A 1024 26.86 -12.66 -28.97
N LEU A 1025 27.93 -12.56 -28.18
CA LEU A 1025 28.61 -11.28 -27.93
C LEU A 1025 29.37 -10.76 -29.16
N ALA A 1026 29.95 -11.64 -29.99
CA ALA A 1026 30.55 -11.25 -31.26
C ALA A 1026 29.51 -10.72 -32.25
N LYS A 1027 28.33 -11.36 -32.35
CA LYS A 1027 27.20 -10.85 -33.15
C LYS A 1027 26.67 -9.52 -32.64
N PHE A 1028 26.59 -9.36 -31.31
CA PHE A 1028 26.21 -8.09 -30.70
C PHE A 1028 27.20 -6.98 -31.10
N ALA A 1029 28.50 -7.25 -31.06
CA ALA A 1029 29.54 -6.33 -31.51
C ALA A 1029 29.37 -5.92 -32.99
N THR A 1030 29.09 -6.87 -33.89
CA THR A 1030 28.88 -6.53 -35.31
C THR A 1030 27.60 -5.71 -35.51
N ARG A 1031 26.55 -5.97 -34.72
CA ARG A 1031 25.32 -5.17 -34.76
C ARG A 1031 25.54 -3.74 -34.26
N MET A 1032 26.34 -3.54 -33.21
CA MET A 1032 26.77 -2.21 -32.77
C MET A 1032 27.56 -1.47 -33.86
N MET A 1033 28.45 -2.17 -34.58
CA MET A 1033 29.18 -1.58 -35.72
C MET A 1033 28.24 -1.16 -36.85
N ALA A 1034 27.18 -1.92 -37.12
CA ALA A 1034 26.17 -1.58 -38.12
C ALA A 1034 25.34 -0.34 -37.72
N VAL A 1035 24.92 -0.26 -36.45
CA VAL A 1035 24.26 0.91 -35.89
C VAL A 1035 25.15 2.16 -36.02
N LEU A 1036 26.43 2.05 -35.65
CA LEU A 1036 27.36 3.19 -35.78
C LEU A 1036 27.59 3.60 -37.24
N LYS A 1037 27.66 2.65 -38.17
CA LYS A 1037 27.78 2.93 -39.61
C LYS A 1037 26.55 3.68 -40.14
N ALA A 1038 25.36 3.36 -39.65
CA ALA A 1038 24.13 4.09 -39.98
C ALA A 1038 24.17 5.52 -39.41
N LEU A 1039 24.53 5.69 -38.13
CA LEU A 1039 24.65 7.01 -37.49
C LEU A 1039 25.69 7.91 -38.17
N ASN A 1040 26.83 7.35 -38.58
CA ASN A 1040 27.86 8.10 -39.31
C ASN A 1040 27.32 8.69 -40.64
N LYS A 1041 26.38 7.99 -41.29
CA LYS A 1041 25.74 8.46 -42.53
C LYS A 1041 24.85 9.68 -42.26
N ASP A 1042 24.20 9.70 -41.11
CA ASP A 1042 23.27 10.77 -40.71
C ASP A 1042 24.00 11.97 -40.07
N ALA A 1043 25.15 11.74 -39.42
CA ALA A 1043 25.90 12.74 -38.65
C ALA A 1043 27.08 13.41 -39.41
N PHE A 1044 27.36 13.02 -40.66
CA PHE A 1044 28.54 13.48 -41.44
C PHE A 1044 29.89 13.31 -40.72
N GLN A 1045 30.00 12.32 -39.83
CA GLN A 1045 31.23 11.97 -39.10
C GLN A 1045 31.60 10.50 -39.33
N THR A 1046 32.86 10.13 -39.07
CA THR A 1046 33.40 8.79 -39.33
C THR A 1046 33.92 8.12 -38.06
N PHE A 1047 33.03 7.86 -37.11
CA PHE A 1047 33.38 7.09 -35.91
C PHE A 1047 33.58 5.62 -36.24
N ASN A 1048 34.62 5.01 -35.67
CA ASN A 1048 34.84 3.58 -35.77
C ASN A 1048 34.81 2.94 -34.38
N LEU A 1049 34.22 1.74 -34.25
CA LEU A 1049 34.32 0.96 -33.03
C LEU A 1049 35.59 0.12 -33.04
N ARG A 1050 36.31 0.16 -31.92
CA ARG A 1050 37.36 -0.79 -31.59
C ARG A 1050 36.82 -1.74 -30.53
N VAL A 1051 36.87 -3.04 -30.77
CA VAL A 1051 36.25 -4.03 -29.88
C VAL A 1051 37.26 -5.07 -29.44
N GLY A 1052 37.31 -5.34 -28.13
CA GLY A 1052 38.07 -6.44 -27.54
C GLY A 1052 37.15 -7.45 -26.85
N ILE A 1053 37.26 -8.73 -27.19
CA ILE A 1053 36.47 -9.82 -26.58
C ILE A 1053 37.38 -10.87 -25.95
N CYS A 1054 37.05 -11.29 -24.72
CA CYS A 1054 37.68 -12.41 -24.03
C CYS A 1054 36.61 -13.28 -23.36
N HIS A 1055 36.89 -14.57 -23.18
CA HIS A 1055 36.02 -15.48 -22.42
C HIS A 1055 36.79 -16.19 -21.31
N GLY A 1056 36.11 -16.54 -20.22
CA GLY A 1056 36.67 -17.29 -19.10
C GLY A 1056 35.95 -17.01 -17.77
N ARG A 1057 36.63 -17.37 -16.67
CA ARG A 1057 36.10 -17.18 -15.32
C ARG A 1057 36.02 -15.69 -14.96
N VAL A 1058 34.96 -15.31 -14.24
CA VAL A 1058 34.76 -13.98 -13.68
C VAL A 1058 34.07 -14.07 -12.33
N MET A 1059 34.39 -13.12 -11.46
CA MET A 1059 33.75 -12.95 -10.17
C MET A 1059 32.80 -11.77 -10.27
N ALA A 1060 31.58 -11.92 -9.77
CA ALA A 1060 30.60 -10.84 -9.69
C ALA A 1060 30.23 -10.59 -8.24
N GLY A 1061 29.87 -9.35 -7.93
CA GLY A 1061 29.50 -9.00 -6.57
C GLY A 1061 28.92 -7.61 -6.48
N VAL A 1062 28.27 -7.34 -5.35
CA VAL A 1062 27.79 -6.00 -5.00
C VAL A 1062 28.68 -5.43 -3.92
N VAL A 1063 29.21 -4.24 -4.21
CA VAL A 1063 30.14 -3.53 -3.35
C VAL A 1063 29.51 -2.22 -2.87
N GLY A 1064 29.71 -1.90 -1.58
CA GLY A 1064 29.19 -0.72 -0.89
C GLY A 1064 27.93 -1.03 -0.07
N GLU A 1065 27.98 -0.77 1.25
CA GLU A 1065 26.86 -0.98 2.17
C GLU A 1065 25.75 0.07 1.96
N LYS A 1066 26.14 1.35 1.92
CA LYS A 1066 25.18 2.45 1.75
C LYS A 1066 24.76 2.64 0.31
N LYS A 1067 25.66 2.37 -0.65
CA LYS A 1067 25.48 2.65 -2.07
C LYS A 1067 25.93 1.44 -2.92
N PRO A 1068 25.08 0.42 -3.07
CA PRO A 1068 25.44 -0.84 -3.71
C PRO A 1068 25.69 -0.64 -5.21
N LEU A 1069 26.85 -1.11 -5.68
CA LEU A 1069 27.20 -1.17 -7.09
C LEU A 1069 27.50 -2.62 -7.48
N TYR A 1070 26.83 -3.11 -8.52
CA TYR A 1070 27.16 -4.40 -9.13
C TYR A 1070 28.32 -4.24 -10.11
N ASP A 1071 29.33 -5.09 -10.00
CA ASP A 1071 30.47 -5.11 -10.93
C ASP A 1071 31.02 -6.54 -11.11
N ILE A 1072 31.88 -6.71 -12.11
CA ILE A 1072 32.58 -7.97 -12.41
C ILE A 1072 34.09 -7.78 -12.42
N TRP A 1073 34.82 -8.74 -11.85
CA TRP A 1073 36.29 -8.74 -11.74
C TRP A 1073 36.88 -10.06 -12.23
N GLY A 1074 38.15 -10.00 -12.65
CA GLY A 1074 38.95 -11.19 -12.99
C GLY A 1074 39.90 -10.98 -14.17
N ASP A 1075 40.78 -11.96 -14.40
CA ASP A 1075 41.75 -11.93 -15.50
C ASP A 1075 41.06 -11.80 -16.86
N THR A 1076 39.88 -12.42 -17.04
CA THR A 1076 39.08 -12.33 -18.27
C THR A 1076 38.68 -10.88 -18.60
N VAL A 1077 38.21 -10.12 -17.60
CA VAL A 1077 37.80 -8.71 -17.75
C VAL A 1077 39.02 -7.86 -18.09
N ASN A 1078 40.13 -8.06 -17.37
CA ASN A 1078 41.39 -7.36 -17.62
C ASN A 1078 41.91 -7.63 -19.03
N MET A 1079 41.90 -8.89 -19.49
CA MET A 1079 42.35 -9.24 -20.83
C MET A 1079 41.43 -8.66 -21.92
N ALA A 1080 40.10 -8.66 -21.74
CA ALA A 1080 39.17 -8.04 -22.68
C ALA A 1080 39.44 -6.53 -22.83
N SER A 1081 39.64 -5.82 -21.71
CA SER A 1081 40.03 -4.41 -21.71
C SER A 1081 41.35 -4.17 -22.44
N ARG A 1082 42.33 -5.07 -22.29
CA ARG A 1082 43.61 -4.98 -23.02
C ARG A 1082 43.47 -5.24 -24.51
N MET A 1083 42.60 -6.18 -24.92
CA MET A 1083 42.29 -6.44 -26.33
C MET A 1083 41.62 -5.23 -27.00
N ASP A 1084 40.77 -4.50 -26.28
CA ASP A 1084 40.28 -3.21 -26.77
C ASP A 1084 41.42 -2.19 -26.83
N SER A 1085 42.16 -1.95 -25.75
CA SER A 1085 43.21 -0.90 -25.73
C SER A 1085 44.28 -1.05 -26.82
N THR A 1086 44.62 -2.28 -27.21
CA THR A 1086 45.59 -2.61 -28.27
C THR A 1086 44.93 -2.88 -29.63
N GLY A 1087 43.61 -2.80 -29.69
CA GLY A 1087 42.77 -3.03 -30.87
C GLY A 1087 42.98 -2.03 -32.00
N ILE A 1088 42.59 -2.46 -33.20
CA ILE A 1088 42.53 -1.59 -34.40
C ILE A 1088 41.08 -1.12 -34.58
N PRO A 1089 40.84 0.17 -34.87
CA PRO A 1089 39.51 0.67 -35.19
C PRO A 1089 38.84 -0.11 -36.33
N GLY A 1090 37.55 -0.39 -36.20
CA GLY A 1090 36.77 -1.14 -37.19
C GLY A 1090 37.00 -2.65 -37.16
N LYS A 1091 37.72 -3.19 -36.17
CA LYS A 1091 37.99 -4.62 -36.02
C LYS A 1091 37.65 -5.12 -34.62
N ILE A 1092 37.33 -6.41 -34.52
CA ILE A 1092 37.10 -7.14 -33.26
C ILE A 1092 38.35 -7.98 -32.97
N GLN A 1093 39.03 -7.69 -31.86
CA GLN A 1093 40.24 -8.39 -31.44
C GLN A 1093 39.95 -9.39 -30.32
N VAL A 1094 40.56 -10.57 -30.43
CA VAL A 1094 40.44 -11.67 -29.46
C VAL A 1094 41.78 -12.36 -29.19
N LEU A 1095 41.86 -13.07 -28.07
CA LEU A 1095 42.97 -13.96 -27.75
C LEU A 1095 42.88 -15.29 -28.52
N GLU A 1096 44.00 -16.00 -28.65
CA GLU A 1096 44.07 -17.32 -29.29
C GLU A 1096 43.02 -18.30 -28.77
N LYS A 1097 42.85 -18.39 -27.44
CA LYS A 1097 41.84 -19.28 -26.83
C LYS A 1097 40.41 -18.96 -27.31
N THR A 1098 40.10 -17.68 -27.45
CA THR A 1098 38.77 -17.19 -27.86
C THR A 1098 38.58 -17.36 -29.36
N ALA A 1099 39.64 -17.17 -30.16
CA ALA A 1099 39.62 -17.42 -31.60
C ALA A 1099 39.31 -18.90 -31.89
N LYS A 1100 40.02 -19.84 -31.24
CA LYS A 1100 39.77 -21.28 -31.39
C LYS A 1100 38.34 -21.67 -31.03
N LEU A 1101 37.77 -21.05 -30.00
CA LEU A 1101 36.38 -21.25 -29.61
C LEU A 1101 35.42 -20.75 -30.70
N LEU A 1102 35.62 -19.52 -31.19
CA LEU A 1102 34.80 -18.94 -32.28
C LEU A 1102 34.89 -19.77 -33.57
N GLU A 1103 36.08 -20.23 -33.93
CA GLU A 1103 36.33 -21.13 -35.06
C GLU A 1103 35.58 -22.46 -34.90
N SER A 1104 35.59 -23.05 -33.70
CA SER A 1104 34.81 -24.27 -33.42
C SER A 1104 33.30 -24.09 -33.59
N GLN A 1105 32.81 -22.87 -33.47
CA GLN A 1105 31.41 -22.49 -33.68
C GLN A 1105 31.13 -21.97 -35.11
N GLY A 1106 32.11 -22.11 -36.02
CA GLY A 1106 31.96 -21.77 -37.43
C GLY A 1106 32.23 -20.30 -37.77
N VAL A 1107 32.91 -19.54 -36.91
CA VAL A 1107 33.28 -18.14 -37.17
C VAL A 1107 34.75 -18.04 -37.58
N LYS A 1108 35.04 -17.48 -38.75
CA LYS A 1108 36.40 -17.32 -39.25
C LYS A 1108 37.17 -16.28 -38.41
N CYS A 1109 38.39 -16.63 -38.01
CA CYS A 1109 39.32 -15.73 -37.32
C CYS A 1109 40.66 -15.65 -38.09
N GLU A 1110 41.29 -14.47 -38.08
CA GLU A 1110 42.55 -14.19 -38.76
C GLU A 1110 43.64 -13.86 -37.74
N SER A 1111 44.81 -14.47 -37.85
CA SER A 1111 45.92 -14.22 -36.94
C SER A 1111 46.49 -12.81 -37.14
N ARG A 1112 46.48 -11.99 -36.09
CA ARG A 1112 47.12 -10.65 -36.06
C ARG A 1112 48.62 -10.75 -35.84
N GLY A 1113 49.06 -11.69 -34.98
CA GLY A 1113 50.45 -11.82 -34.53
C GLY A 1113 50.63 -11.55 -33.04
N MET A 1114 51.89 -11.47 -32.62
CA MET A 1114 52.28 -11.16 -31.25
C MET A 1114 51.99 -9.69 -30.92
N THR A 1115 51.21 -9.45 -29.87
CA THR A 1115 50.90 -8.12 -29.37
C THR A 1115 51.34 -8.03 -27.91
N PHE A 1116 52.03 -6.95 -27.54
CA PHE A 1116 52.44 -6.73 -26.16
C PHE A 1116 51.24 -6.36 -25.27
N VAL A 1117 50.99 -7.17 -24.25
CA VAL A 1117 49.93 -7.00 -23.27
C VAL A 1117 50.54 -6.73 -21.90
N LYS A 1118 50.23 -5.56 -21.33
CA LYS A 1118 50.69 -5.15 -19.98
C LYS A 1118 50.35 -6.23 -18.95
N GLY A 1119 51.37 -6.73 -18.26
CA GLY A 1119 51.25 -7.77 -17.20
C GLY A 1119 51.35 -9.22 -17.68
N LYS A 1120 51.29 -9.50 -18.99
CA LYS A 1120 51.45 -10.85 -19.57
C LYS A 1120 52.63 -10.98 -20.54
N GLY A 1121 53.14 -9.87 -21.07
CA GLY A 1121 54.21 -9.87 -22.08
C GLY A 1121 53.64 -9.96 -23.50
N GLU A 1122 54.37 -10.55 -24.44
CA GLU A 1122 53.87 -10.76 -25.80
C GLU A 1122 52.88 -11.93 -25.84
N VAL A 1123 51.70 -11.67 -26.40
CA VAL A 1123 50.61 -12.66 -26.50
C VAL A 1123 50.12 -12.73 -27.95
N GLN A 1124 49.88 -13.94 -28.44
CA GLN A 1124 49.30 -14.16 -29.78
C GLN A 1124 47.83 -13.70 -29.81
N THR A 1125 47.51 -12.86 -30.80
CA THR A 1125 46.20 -12.23 -30.96
C THR A 1125 45.60 -12.46 -32.34
N TYR A 1126 44.28 -12.38 -32.43
CA TYR A 1126 43.49 -12.66 -33.64
C TYR A 1126 42.44 -11.58 -33.86
N PHE A 1127 42.03 -11.39 -35.11
CA PHE A 1127 40.85 -10.63 -35.50
C PHE A 1127 39.71 -11.56 -35.89
N VAL A 1128 38.50 -11.23 -35.49
CA VAL A 1128 37.30 -11.92 -35.98
C VAL A 1128 36.97 -11.38 -37.38
N SER A 1129 36.77 -12.26 -38.36
CA SER A 1129 36.47 -11.86 -39.73
C SER A 1129 35.01 -11.38 -39.84
N VAL A 1130 34.83 -10.13 -40.25
CA VAL A 1130 33.53 -9.47 -40.43
C VAL A 1130 33.38 -9.06 -41.90
N GLY A 1131 32.26 -9.41 -42.52
CA GLY A 1131 31.93 -9.09 -43.92
C GLY A 1131 31.61 -7.62 -44.16
N GLU A 1132 31.49 -7.22 -45.42
CA GLU A 1132 31.14 -5.84 -45.81
C GLU A 1132 29.71 -5.43 -45.38
N ASP A 1133 28.84 -6.44 -45.25
CA ASP A 1133 27.49 -6.38 -44.69
C ASP A 1133 27.45 -6.32 -43.16
N LEU A 1134 28.62 -6.33 -42.50
CA LEU A 1134 28.79 -6.36 -41.05
C LEU A 1134 28.15 -7.60 -40.38
N HIS A 1135 28.17 -8.73 -41.08
CA HIS A 1135 27.91 -10.04 -40.51
C HIS A 1135 29.20 -10.85 -40.29
N LEU A 1136 29.15 -11.83 -39.39
CA LEU A 1136 30.29 -12.72 -39.12
C LEU A 1136 30.53 -13.64 -40.32
N ILE A 1137 31.78 -13.75 -40.78
CA ILE A 1137 32.13 -14.62 -41.91
C ILE A 1137 32.19 -16.08 -41.45
N PRO A 1138 31.44 -17.01 -42.08
CA PRO A 1138 31.52 -18.43 -41.77
C PRO A 1138 32.90 -19.02 -42.05
N GLN A 1139 33.37 -19.94 -41.20
CA GLN A 1139 34.58 -20.70 -41.46
C GLN A 1139 34.29 -21.86 -42.43
N GLU A 1140 35.00 -21.92 -43.55
CA GLU A 1140 34.91 -23.05 -44.49
C GLU A 1140 35.46 -24.34 -43.83
N ILE A 1141 34.57 -25.30 -43.57
CA ILE A 1141 34.98 -26.60 -43.03
C ILE A 1141 35.58 -27.42 -44.18
N VAL A 1142 36.92 -27.46 -44.25
CA VAL A 1142 37.62 -28.42 -45.12
C VAL A 1142 37.44 -29.83 -44.55
N THR A 1143 36.40 -30.55 -44.97
CA THR A 1143 36.28 -31.99 -44.71
C THR A 1143 37.43 -32.73 -45.39
N ARG A 1144 38.48 -33.06 -44.64
CA ARG A 1144 39.47 -34.08 -45.03
C ARG A 1144 38.77 -35.44 -45.10
N LYS A 1145 38.19 -35.79 -46.26
CA LYS A 1145 37.83 -37.17 -46.57
C LYS A 1145 39.11 -38.01 -46.63
N ARG A 1146 39.41 -38.75 -45.56
CA ARG A 1146 40.33 -39.90 -45.62
C ARG A 1146 39.68 -40.96 -46.53
N LYS A 1147 40.11 -41.03 -47.79
CA LYS A 1147 39.79 -42.17 -48.68
C LYS A 1147 40.49 -43.42 -48.15
N PHE A 1148 39.73 -44.33 -47.54
CA PHE A 1148 40.08 -45.74 -47.51
C PHE A 1148 39.84 -46.30 -48.93
N LYS A 1149 40.89 -46.83 -49.56
CA LYS A 1149 40.79 -47.64 -50.78
C LYS A 1149 40.15 -48.98 -50.40
N LEU A 1150 39.09 -49.38 -51.10
CA LEU A 1150 38.84 -50.78 -51.43
C LEU A 1150 38.32 -50.87 -52.87
N ASN A 1151 38.77 -51.93 -53.52
CA ASN A 1151 38.88 -52.18 -54.95
C ASN A 1151 37.56 -52.33 -55.75
N GLU A 1152 37.76 -52.22 -57.07
CA GLU A 1152 37.06 -52.94 -58.17
C GLU A 1152 35.60 -52.53 -58.42
N SER A 1153 35.14 -52.30 -59.65
CA SER A 1153 35.67 -52.57 -61.00
C SER A 1153 34.62 -52.11 -62.01
N ILE A 1154 35.04 -51.83 -63.26
CA ILE A 1154 34.24 -51.85 -64.52
C ILE A 1154 33.24 -50.68 -64.64
N ASP A 1155 33.09 -49.96 -65.74
CA ASP A 1155 33.81 -49.71 -67.00
C ASP A 1155 32.92 -48.68 -67.74
N THR A 1156 33.42 -48.12 -68.86
CA THR A 1156 32.68 -47.38 -69.90
C THR A 1156 32.16 -46.02 -69.46
N ASP A 1157 32.64 -44.87 -69.94
CA ASP A 1157 33.15 -44.38 -71.23
C ASP A 1157 32.27 -43.20 -71.63
N ASP A 1158 32.98 -42.17 -72.08
CA ASP A 1158 32.61 -41.16 -73.07
C ASP A 1158 31.87 -39.86 -72.69
N SER A 1159 32.48 -38.81 -73.26
CA SER A 1159 31.97 -37.50 -73.66
C SER A 1159 32.10 -36.32 -72.67
N GLU A 1160 33.34 -35.80 -72.58
CA GLU A 1160 33.82 -34.59 -73.30
C GLU A 1160 33.02 -33.26 -73.26
N PHE A 1161 33.81 -32.16 -73.26
CA PHE A 1161 33.51 -30.71 -73.41
C PHE A 1161 33.01 -29.95 -72.16
N GLU A 1162 33.85 -29.08 -71.57
CA GLU A 1162 33.99 -27.62 -71.87
C GLU A 1162 32.66 -26.88 -71.57
N GLU A 1163 32.59 -25.76 -70.85
CA GLU A 1163 33.41 -24.55 -70.94
C GLU A 1163 32.95 -23.56 -69.83
N THR A 1164 33.86 -22.68 -69.43
CA THR A 1164 33.66 -21.26 -69.04
C THR A 1164 32.51 -20.80 -68.11
N ALA A 1165 32.96 -20.26 -66.97
CA ALA A 1165 32.70 -18.92 -66.45
C ALA A 1165 31.29 -18.30 -66.53
N LEU A 1166 30.69 -18.10 -65.34
CA LEU A 1166 30.24 -16.79 -64.85
C LEU A 1166 30.12 -16.80 -63.32
#